data_AF-A0A081PHU3-F1
#
_entry.id   AF-A0A081PHU3-F1
#
_cell.length_a   1.000
_cell.length_b   1.000
_cell.length_c   1.000
_cell.angle_alpha   90.00
_cell.angle_beta   90.00
_cell.angle_gamma   90.00
#
_symmetry.space_group_name_H-M   'P 1'
#
loop_
_entity.id
_entity.type
_entity.pdbx_description
1 polymer ?
#
loop_
_entity_poly.entity_id
_entity_poly.type
_entity_poly.pdbx_seq_one_letter_code
_entity_poly.pdbx_strand_id
1 'polypeptide(L)'
;MRTICLFSFFAVLFSLSAVAQEDSITVGIYPKYDEVGKVHRYFFGENYRKEYALQTRVPIIRLSNIHGGLKPLRRGGGFQSHSLRLEDSQGKEWVLRSVEKYPESLLPENLRETFVLDVLKDNMSAQHPFAALVVPELAEAAGVAHAKPKIGWVLADPLLGEFAPVFANTLCLLEEREPDGDSDNTLKMFRKLVEDHDNRPDGIAFLKAKALDVLIGDWDRHADQWRWRPEKENGKTVYKPIPRDRDQVFYLTQGLIPKYAQASYLLPYIQGYERNVQNINWYVWESRGISTRFLSALSEDEWNRVIREFCAAITDELLEKAVSKLPEPGYSLRHSSLIAQLKQRRATLPAMMNDYYHFLNRIVDIQGSDKAELVHLKSNADQSLTLTMQSLSKNGKLKDTLVHKTFDPALTKELRIYLHDGNDSLVLDNQSSEIAVRIIGGHGFKSYHTENAYRKVKLYDKPDSSVFTGIQNRFKLNLSADTANLSYRQTDLYHKSRYLLNAGYNNDDGILLGLSVKYMNPGFRKFPYGNTQSFSFVHSFSTQAFKFHYTGEWTRIIGKADFILQASAYAPNNTRNFFGLGNESIYDRESQAIRYYRTRFSLYQLDPALRWGRGKQIFSVGPSLQYYHFNADSQQDRFIAQTDQLHTADSLTIDKEKLFGGLKFKYTIDSRDNILIPSSGMFLDVGIQGYLGLNNYANNFGQLNASAAFYKKLDKRANFVIADRFGGTLTAGKHTFYQSAFIGGEGTLLGFRQYRFAGDHSFYNNLEMRVKLADFVSYVLPGQLGLVGFHDIGRVWRKNENSDRWHQGVGGGFYFAPASMAMIRVIAAHSKEGWYPYLALNFRY
;
A
#
# COMPACT_ATOMS: atom_id res chain seq x y z
N MET A 1 38.88 73.69 -11.60
CA MET A 1 38.20 72.39 -11.82
C MET A 1 36.85 72.41 -11.09
N ARG A 2 35.82 72.97 -11.73
CA ARG A 2 34.43 73.06 -11.23
C ARG A 2 33.50 72.90 -12.45
N THR A 3 33.49 71.73 -13.11
CA THR A 3 32.49 71.45 -14.18
C THR A 3 32.32 69.97 -14.60
N ILE A 4 32.84 68.96 -13.89
CA ILE A 4 32.79 67.55 -14.38
C ILE A 4 32.03 66.56 -13.46
N CYS A 5 31.55 66.98 -12.28
CA CYS A 5 30.84 66.06 -11.37
C CYS A 5 29.31 66.06 -11.46
N LEU A 6 28.67 66.85 -12.33
CA LEU A 6 27.20 66.88 -12.43
C LEU A 6 26.59 65.94 -13.49
N PHE A 7 27.38 65.37 -14.40
CA PHE A 7 26.84 64.51 -15.47
C PHE A 7 26.80 63.01 -15.13
N SER A 8 27.55 62.54 -14.13
CA SER A 8 27.56 61.12 -13.74
C SER A 8 26.48 60.74 -12.71
N PHE A 9 25.81 61.71 -12.07
CA PHE A 9 24.74 61.43 -11.10
C PHE A 9 23.35 61.34 -11.75
N PHE A 10 23.15 61.98 -12.91
CA PHE A 10 21.88 61.88 -13.65
C PHE A 10 21.76 60.62 -14.51
N ALA A 11 22.87 60.00 -14.93
CA ALA A 11 22.84 58.75 -15.69
C ALA A 11 22.51 57.53 -14.82
N VAL A 12 22.87 57.53 -13.53
CA VAL A 12 22.59 56.42 -12.60
C VAL A 12 21.16 56.45 -12.05
N LEU A 13 20.56 57.64 -11.93
CA LEU A 13 19.15 57.80 -11.55
C LEU A 13 18.17 57.47 -12.69
N PHE A 14 18.59 57.54 -13.97
CA PHE A 14 17.76 57.07 -15.09
C PHE A 14 17.84 55.57 -15.35
N SER A 15 18.89 54.88 -14.89
CA SER A 15 18.98 53.41 -14.98
C SER A 15 18.26 52.65 -13.85
N LEU A 16 17.93 53.32 -12.74
CA LEU A 16 17.20 52.71 -11.60
C LEU A 16 15.68 52.98 -11.62
N SER A 17 15.21 53.90 -12.47
CA SER A 17 13.77 54.12 -12.72
C SER A 17 13.23 53.32 -13.92
N ALA A 18 14.08 52.58 -14.64
CA ALA A 18 13.70 51.82 -15.83
C ALA A 18 13.16 50.40 -15.55
N VAL A 19 13.22 49.89 -14.32
CA VAL A 19 12.65 48.57 -13.95
C VAL A 19 11.15 48.68 -13.57
N ALA A 20 10.52 49.83 -13.86
CA ALA A 20 9.15 50.12 -13.50
C ALA A 20 8.13 49.87 -14.63
N GLN A 21 8.52 49.20 -15.73
CA GLN A 21 7.65 49.07 -16.92
C GLN A 21 7.82 47.77 -17.72
N GLU A 22 8.26 46.68 -17.10
CA GLU A 22 8.21 45.36 -17.73
C GLU A 22 7.00 44.57 -17.22
N ASP A 23 6.08 44.21 -18.11
CA ASP A 23 4.89 43.39 -17.80
C ASP A 23 5.21 41.88 -17.83
N SER A 24 6.42 41.51 -18.24
CA SER A 24 6.85 40.13 -18.45
C SER A 24 8.37 40.00 -18.29
N ILE A 25 8.83 38.81 -17.94
CA ILE A 25 10.24 38.44 -17.87
C ILE A 25 10.48 37.11 -18.58
N THR A 26 11.68 36.90 -19.11
CA THR A 26 12.11 35.61 -19.67
C THR A 26 12.93 34.85 -18.64
N VAL A 27 12.51 33.64 -18.30
CA VAL A 27 13.18 32.81 -17.28
C VAL A 27 13.22 31.33 -17.70
N GLY A 28 14.26 30.63 -17.27
CA GLY A 28 14.23 29.17 -17.16
C GLY A 28 13.70 28.77 -15.78
N ILE A 29 12.95 27.67 -15.70
CA ILE A 29 12.30 27.26 -14.44
C ILE A 29 13.32 26.53 -13.57
N TYR A 30 13.86 25.43 -14.10
CA TYR A 30 14.87 24.63 -13.43
C TYR A 30 15.77 23.93 -14.47
N PRO A 31 16.67 24.67 -15.14
CA PRO A 31 17.49 24.14 -16.24
C PRO A 31 18.32 22.91 -15.89
N LYS A 32 18.67 22.76 -14.60
CA LYS A 32 19.39 21.60 -14.07
C LYS A 32 18.72 20.25 -14.38
N TYR A 33 17.40 20.22 -14.60
CA TYR A 33 16.73 18.98 -15.02
C TYR A 33 17.21 18.44 -16.37
N ASP A 34 17.69 19.31 -17.28
CA ASP A 34 18.13 18.92 -18.62
C ASP A 34 19.65 18.63 -18.69
N GLU A 35 20.39 18.91 -17.62
CA GLU A 35 21.85 18.65 -17.46
C GLU A 35 22.16 17.16 -17.18
N VAL A 36 21.50 16.24 -17.90
CA VAL A 36 21.62 14.79 -17.71
C VAL A 36 21.96 14.05 -19.01
N GLY A 37 22.84 13.05 -18.92
CA GLY A 37 23.31 12.27 -20.05
C GLY A 37 22.30 11.25 -20.61
N LYS A 38 22.62 10.66 -21.76
CA LYS A 38 21.74 9.70 -22.47
C LYS A 38 21.37 8.46 -21.63
N VAL A 39 22.29 7.97 -20.80
CA VAL A 39 22.04 6.81 -19.92
C VAL A 39 20.99 7.15 -18.85
N HIS A 40 21.08 8.33 -18.24
CA HIS A 40 20.08 8.80 -17.28
C HIS A 40 18.70 8.89 -17.92
N ARG A 41 18.61 9.48 -19.12
CA ARG A 41 17.37 9.59 -19.90
C ARG A 41 16.80 8.21 -20.29
N TYR A 42 17.64 7.21 -20.52
CA TYR A 42 17.19 5.83 -20.77
C TYR A 42 16.51 5.22 -19.54
N PHE A 43 17.06 5.41 -18.34
CA PHE A 43 16.50 4.84 -17.11
C PHE A 43 15.34 5.65 -16.51
N PHE A 44 15.38 6.99 -16.56
CA PHE A 44 14.45 7.90 -15.90
C PHE A 44 13.59 8.75 -16.84
N GLY A 45 13.85 8.70 -18.15
CA GLY A 45 13.04 9.36 -19.17
C GLY A 45 13.50 10.76 -19.58
N GLU A 46 13.03 11.19 -20.75
CA GLU A 46 13.19 12.56 -21.26
C GLU A 46 12.27 13.53 -20.51
N ASN A 47 11.06 13.07 -20.17
CA ASN A 47 10.01 13.81 -19.48
C ASN A 47 9.83 15.23 -20.07
N TYR A 48 9.66 16.24 -19.21
CA TYR A 48 9.56 17.65 -19.57
C TYR A 48 10.84 18.45 -19.31
N ARG A 49 12.01 17.79 -19.30
CA ARG A 49 13.29 18.43 -18.90
C ARG A 49 13.62 19.66 -19.75
N LYS A 50 13.38 19.58 -21.05
CA LYS A 50 13.58 20.69 -21.99
C LYS A 50 12.70 21.88 -21.64
N GLU A 51 11.43 21.64 -21.30
CA GLU A 51 10.47 22.68 -20.92
C GLU A 51 10.88 23.40 -19.63
N TYR A 52 11.48 22.69 -18.67
CA TYR A 52 12.05 23.33 -17.48
C TYR A 52 13.33 24.14 -17.77
N ALA A 53 14.06 23.83 -18.85
CA ALA A 53 15.30 24.51 -19.24
C ALA A 53 15.11 25.67 -20.23
N LEU A 54 14.06 25.62 -21.05
CA LEU A 54 13.78 26.61 -22.07
C LEU A 54 13.48 27.98 -21.46
N GLN A 55 14.11 29.01 -22.03
CA GLN A 55 13.85 30.40 -21.68
C GLN A 55 12.45 30.79 -22.13
N THR A 56 11.54 30.90 -21.17
CA THR A 56 10.11 31.10 -21.40
C THR A 56 9.71 32.50 -20.94
N ARG A 57 9.03 33.26 -21.80
CA ARG A 57 8.51 34.58 -21.44
C ARG A 57 7.22 34.42 -20.63
N VAL A 58 7.23 34.90 -19.39
CA VAL A 58 6.11 34.80 -18.45
C VAL A 58 5.70 36.19 -17.93
N PRO A 59 4.42 36.40 -17.60
CA PRO A 59 3.98 37.66 -17.00
C PRO A 59 4.60 37.87 -15.62
N ILE A 60 4.74 39.12 -15.21
CA ILE A 60 5.16 39.49 -13.86
C ILE A 60 3.95 39.51 -12.91
N ILE A 61 4.10 38.91 -11.74
CA ILE A 61 3.16 38.95 -10.63
C ILE A 61 3.73 39.87 -9.55
N ARG A 62 3.08 41.01 -9.35
CA ARG A 62 3.37 41.92 -8.23
C ARG A 62 2.15 41.98 -7.32
N LEU A 63 2.30 41.51 -6.07
CA LEU A 63 1.18 41.34 -5.14
C LEU A 63 0.48 42.67 -4.88
N SER A 64 1.20 43.78 -4.80
CA SER A 64 0.64 45.12 -4.56
C SER A 64 -0.28 45.61 -5.66
N ASN A 65 -0.12 45.12 -6.90
CA ASN A 65 -0.83 45.65 -8.06
C ASN A 65 -1.92 44.69 -8.55
N ILE A 66 -1.66 43.38 -8.49
CA ILE A 66 -2.57 42.38 -9.05
C ILE A 66 -3.84 42.28 -8.19
N HIS A 67 -5.01 42.25 -8.85
CA HIS A 67 -6.33 42.16 -8.19
C HIS A 67 -6.59 43.22 -7.10
N GLY A 68 -5.99 44.42 -7.25
CA GLY A 68 -6.15 45.52 -6.29
C GLY A 68 -5.34 45.36 -4.99
N GLY A 69 -4.36 44.45 -4.99
CA GLY A 69 -3.52 44.16 -3.83
C GLY A 69 -3.88 42.82 -3.20
N LEU A 70 -2.98 41.85 -3.28
CA LEU A 70 -3.11 40.53 -2.64
C LEU A 70 -2.35 40.50 -1.32
N LYS A 71 -3.08 40.37 -0.22
CA LYS A 71 -2.53 40.24 1.13
C LYS A 71 -2.23 38.78 1.47
N PRO A 72 -1.00 38.42 1.86
CA PRO A 72 -0.71 37.11 2.39
C PRO A 72 -1.41 36.83 3.71
N LEU A 73 -2.04 35.66 3.81
CA LEU A 73 -2.73 35.21 5.01
C LEU A 73 -1.88 34.19 5.79
N ARG A 74 -1.45 33.12 5.11
CA ARG A 74 -0.70 32.01 5.69
C ARG A 74 -0.14 31.07 4.63
N ARG A 75 0.87 30.28 4.98
CA ARG A 75 1.31 29.15 4.16
C ARG A 75 0.19 28.12 3.99
N GLY A 76 0.05 27.60 2.78
CA GLY A 76 -0.80 26.47 2.44
C GLY A 76 -0.18 25.13 2.80
N GLY A 77 -0.97 24.06 2.66
CA GLY A 77 -0.50 22.68 2.79
C GLY A 77 -0.18 22.10 1.41
N GLY A 78 0.96 21.41 1.28
CA GLY A 78 1.39 20.74 0.06
C GLY A 78 2.74 20.07 0.29
N PHE A 79 2.88 18.82 -0.17
CA PHE A 79 4.10 18.03 0.08
C PHE A 79 5.18 18.19 -1.00
N GLN A 80 4.82 18.79 -2.15
CA GLN A 80 5.70 18.94 -3.31
C GLN A 80 5.89 20.39 -3.75
N SER A 81 5.13 21.36 -3.25
CA SER A 81 5.23 22.76 -3.68
C SER A 81 5.05 23.70 -2.50
N HIS A 82 5.68 24.86 -2.57
CA HIS A 82 5.39 25.94 -1.63
C HIS A 82 4.08 26.60 -2.02
N SER A 83 3.14 26.69 -1.07
CA SER A 83 1.83 27.29 -1.27
C SER A 83 1.62 28.42 -0.27
N LEU A 84 0.99 29.51 -0.74
CA LEU A 84 0.63 30.68 0.05
C LEU A 84 -0.83 31.02 -0.23
N ARG A 85 -1.61 31.20 0.84
CA ARG A 85 -2.97 31.73 0.74
C ARG A 85 -2.91 33.24 0.76
N LEU A 86 -3.63 33.84 -0.17
CA LEU A 86 -3.73 35.28 -0.36
C LEU A 86 -5.20 35.68 -0.31
N GLU A 87 -5.46 36.95 -0.02
CA GLU A 87 -6.79 37.56 -0.05
C GLU A 87 -6.70 38.88 -0.81
N ASP A 88 -7.68 39.16 -1.68
CA ASP A 88 -7.77 40.45 -2.34
C ASP A 88 -8.55 41.49 -1.51
N SER A 89 -8.57 42.73 -1.99
CA SER A 89 -9.31 43.84 -1.34
C SER A 89 -10.82 43.60 -1.17
N GLN A 90 -11.41 42.62 -1.88
CA GLN A 90 -12.82 42.24 -1.78
C GLN A 90 -13.05 41.02 -0.88
N GLY A 91 -11.99 40.49 -0.25
CA GLY A 91 -12.07 39.32 0.63
C GLY A 91 -12.09 37.98 -0.11
N LYS A 92 -11.83 37.94 -1.42
CA LYS A 92 -11.77 36.68 -2.17
C LYS A 92 -10.41 36.01 -1.97
N GLU A 93 -10.43 34.72 -1.67
CA GLU A 93 -9.21 33.93 -1.43
C GLU A 93 -8.56 33.44 -2.73
N TRP A 94 -7.24 33.53 -2.77
CA TRP A 94 -6.37 33.09 -3.86
C TRP A 94 -5.29 32.14 -3.34
N VAL A 95 -4.71 31.34 -4.23
CA VAL A 95 -3.56 30.47 -3.95
C VAL A 95 -2.42 30.85 -4.87
N LEU A 96 -1.26 31.11 -4.30
CA LEU A 96 0.01 31.23 -4.99
C LEU A 96 0.83 29.96 -4.72
N ARG A 97 1.28 29.26 -5.76
CA ARG A 97 2.00 27.98 -5.65
C ARG A 97 3.25 27.98 -6.52
N SER A 98 4.40 27.53 -5.99
CA SER A 98 5.62 27.36 -6.78
C SER A 98 5.41 26.36 -7.92
N VAL A 99 5.92 26.67 -9.11
CA VAL A 99 5.96 25.72 -10.24
C VAL A 99 7.09 24.71 -10.03
N GLU A 100 8.25 25.16 -9.54
CA GLU A 100 9.31 24.27 -9.06
C GLU A 100 8.81 23.44 -7.87
N LYS A 101 9.24 22.18 -7.83
CA LYS A 101 8.79 21.18 -6.87
C LYS A 101 9.87 20.88 -5.83
N TYR A 102 9.44 20.84 -4.58
CA TYR A 102 10.22 20.62 -3.37
C TYR A 102 9.67 19.40 -2.62
N PRO A 103 9.99 18.16 -3.05
CA PRO A 103 9.41 16.94 -2.52
C PRO A 103 10.11 16.43 -1.24
N GLU A 104 11.00 17.20 -0.63
CA GLU A 104 11.78 16.83 0.57
C GLU A 104 10.86 16.34 1.70
N SER A 105 9.69 16.96 1.83
CA SER A 105 8.73 16.63 2.88
C SER A 105 8.09 15.24 2.72
N LEU A 106 8.12 14.66 1.52
CA LEU A 106 7.66 13.28 1.26
C LEU A 106 8.62 12.23 1.81
N LEU A 107 9.87 12.60 2.07
CA LEU A 107 10.89 11.69 2.57
C LEU A 107 11.01 11.80 4.11
N PRO A 108 11.16 10.66 4.80
CA PRO A 108 11.71 10.62 6.16
C PRO A 108 12.98 11.46 6.26
N GLU A 109 13.21 12.08 7.41
CA GLU A 109 14.32 13.02 7.63
C GLU A 109 15.69 12.41 7.25
N ASN A 110 15.90 11.13 7.54
CA ASN A 110 17.12 10.40 7.21
C ASN A 110 17.33 10.12 5.71
N LEU A 111 16.32 10.33 4.86
CA LEU A 111 16.40 10.13 3.41
C LEU A 111 16.49 11.45 2.62
N ARG A 112 16.30 12.61 3.27
CA ARG A 112 16.24 13.91 2.60
C ARG A 112 17.57 14.37 2.01
N GLU A 113 18.70 13.96 2.56
CA GLU A 113 20.03 14.41 2.11
C GLU A 113 20.69 13.42 1.13
N THR A 114 19.90 12.69 0.35
CA THR A 114 20.35 11.49 -0.39
C THR A 114 19.86 11.51 -1.82
N PHE A 115 20.40 10.63 -2.66
CA PHE A 115 20.04 10.42 -4.06
C PHE A 115 18.58 10.01 -4.19
N VAL A 116 17.94 9.53 -3.10
CA VAL A 116 16.50 9.30 -3.10
C VAL A 116 15.77 10.63 -3.28
N LEU A 117 16.25 11.70 -2.64
CA LEU A 117 15.76 13.05 -2.90
C LEU A 117 16.05 13.46 -4.35
N ASP A 118 17.25 13.22 -4.88
CA ASP A 118 17.55 13.60 -6.27
C ASP A 118 16.75 12.81 -7.28
N VAL A 119 16.53 11.51 -7.07
CA VAL A 119 15.64 10.67 -7.88
C VAL A 119 14.20 11.17 -7.77
N LEU A 120 13.76 11.56 -6.57
CA LEU A 120 12.42 12.09 -6.37
C LEU A 120 12.24 13.47 -7.02
N LYS A 121 13.22 14.37 -6.88
CA LYS A 121 13.29 15.67 -7.55
C LYS A 121 13.35 15.49 -9.07
N ASP A 122 14.17 14.57 -9.54
CA ASP A 122 14.30 14.22 -10.96
C ASP A 122 12.99 13.71 -11.52
N ASN A 123 12.25 12.90 -10.76
CA ASN A 123 10.91 12.44 -11.14
C ASN A 123 9.88 13.60 -11.23
N MET A 124 10.10 14.74 -10.55
CA MET A 124 9.23 15.92 -10.73
C MET A 124 9.30 16.50 -12.15
N SER A 125 10.36 16.22 -12.91
CA SER A 125 10.43 16.57 -14.35
C SER A 125 9.32 15.93 -15.18
N ALA A 126 8.61 14.93 -14.66
CA ALA A 126 7.45 14.30 -15.29
C ALA A 126 6.17 15.16 -15.27
N GLN A 127 6.11 16.21 -14.45
CA GLN A 127 4.98 17.15 -14.38
C GLN A 127 5.19 18.30 -15.38
N HIS A 128 4.18 18.58 -16.21
CA HIS A 128 4.29 19.65 -17.20
C HIS A 128 4.17 21.02 -16.51
N PRO A 129 5.17 21.94 -16.64
CA PRO A 129 5.23 23.17 -15.82
C PRO A 129 4.06 24.14 -16.07
N PHE A 130 3.49 24.14 -17.27
CA PHE A 130 2.42 25.07 -17.67
C PHE A 130 1.06 24.41 -17.98
N ALA A 131 0.86 23.11 -17.72
CA ALA A 131 -0.32 22.40 -18.25
C ALA A 131 -1.65 22.84 -17.63
N ALA A 132 -1.62 23.42 -16.42
CA ALA A 132 -2.80 24.01 -15.80
C ALA A 132 -3.46 25.10 -16.66
N LEU A 133 -2.70 25.79 -17.53
CA LEU A 133 -3.23 26.83 -18.43
C LEU A 133 -4.13 26.27 -19.55
N VAL A 134 -4.03 24.99 -19.86
CA VAL A 134 -4.83 24.32 -20.91
C VAL A 134 -6.23 24.00 -20.42
N VAL A 135 -6.39 23.77 -19.11
CA VAL A 135 -7.62 23.23 -18.51
C VAL A 135 -8.85 24.16 -18.66
N PRO A 136 -8.77 25.49 -18.46
CA PRO A 136 -9.95 26.36 -18.47
C PRO A 136 -10.77 26.28 -19.75
N GLU A 137 -10.10 26.28 -20.92
CA GLU A 137 -10.79 26.23 -22.22
C GLU A 137 -11.59 24.92 -22.39
N LEU A 138 -11.03 23.79 -21.94
CA LEU A 138 -11.69 22.48 -21.99
C LEU A 138 -12.79 22.36 -20.93
N ALA A 139 -12.54 22.87 -19.73
CA ALA A 139 -13.48 22.79 -18.61
C ALA A 139 -14.73 23.64 -18.87
N GLU A 140 -14.57 24.85 -19.40
CA GLU A 140 -15.69 25.72 -19.80
C GLU A 140 -16.61 25.03 -20.82
N ALA A 141 -16.03 24.50 -21.91
CA ALA A 141 -16.81 23.80 -22.94
C ALA A 141 -17.51 22.53 -22.41
N ALA A 142 -16.90 21.85 -21.44
CA ALA A 142 -17.48 20.69 -20.78
C ALA A 142 -18.51 21.03 -19.68
N GLY A 143 -18.68 22.32 -19.32
CA GLY A 143 -19.51 22.74 -18.20
C GLY A 143 -18.97 22.26 -16.84
N VAL A 144 -17.65 22.17 -16.70
CA VAL A 144 -16.96 21.77 -15.47
C VAL A 144 -16.41 23.01 -14.78
N ALA A 145 -16.74 23.19 -13.50
CA ALA A 145 -16.21 24.29 -12.70
C ALA A 145 -14.67 24.23 -12.65
N HIS A 146 -14.03 25.39 -12.77
CA HIS A 146 -12.58 25.49 -12.86
C HIS A 146 -12.09 26.86 -12.40
N ALA A 147 -10.85 26.92 -11.92
CA ALA A 147 -10.16 28.18 -11.70
C ALA A 147 -9.52 28.69 -12.99
N LYS A 148 -9.16 29.98 -13.01
CA LYS A 148 -8.46 30.63 -14.14
C LYS A 148 -6.99 30.89 -13.75
N PRO A 149 -6.10 29.88 -13.83
CA PRO A 149 -4.73 30.02 -13.38
C PRO A 149 -3.96 31.01 -14.26
N LYS A 150 -3.09 31.79 -13.61
CA LYS A 150 -2.01 32.55 -14.26
C LYS A 150 -0.69 32.03 -13.74
N ILE A 151 0.26 31.76 -14.63
CA ILE A 151 1.61 31.37 -14.23
C ILE A 151 2.54 32.53 -14.57
N GLY A 152 3.27 33.03 -13.58
CA GLY A 152 4.07 34.23 -13.71
C GLY A 152 5.18 34.34 -12.67
N TRP A 153 6.10 35.26 -12.91
CA TRP A 153 7.24 35.52 -12.06
C TRP A 153 6.88 36.47 -10.93
N VAL A 154 7.00 36.02 -9.69
CA VAL A 154 6.67 36.83 -8.52
C VAL A 154 7.82 37.79 -8.24
N LEU A 155 7.62 39.09 -8.39
CA LEU A 155 8.63 40.07 -8.01
C LEU A 155 8.70 40.24 -6.50
N ALA A 156 9.88 40.65 -6.02
CA ALA A 156 10.03 41.12 -4.65
C ALA A 156 9.04 42.27 -4.37
N ASP A 157 8.24 42.10 -3.32
CA ASP A 157 7.14 42.99 -2.97
C ASP A 157 7.05 43.09 -1.44
N PRO A 158 7.01 44.29 -0.83
CA PRO A 158 6.87 44.44 0.62
C PRO A 158 5.67 43.69 1.21
N LEU A 159 4.58 43.50 0.45
CA LEU A 159 3.41 42.74 0.93
C LEU A 159 3.72 41.27 1.21
N LEU A 160 4.76 40.68 0.59
CA LEU A 160 5.15 39.30 0.87
C LEU A 160 5.62 39.11 2.32
N GLY A 161 6.15 40.15 2.96
CA GLY A 161 6.59 40.11 4.36
C GLY A 161 7.49 38.92 4.67
N GLU A 162 7.11 38.13 5.67
CA GLU A 162 7.84 36.92 6.09
C GLU A 162 7.91 35.82 5.02
N PHE A 163 7.05 35.86 4.00
CA PHE A 163 7.00 34.87 2.93
C PHE A 163 7.95 35.21 1.76
N ALA A 164 8.53 36.42 1.74
CA ALA A 164 9.42 36.86 0.67
C ALA A 164 10.59 35.90 0.37
N PRO A 165 11.29 35.30 1.35
CA PRO A 165 12.40 34.39 1.08
C PRO A 165 12.03 33.13 0.28
N VAL A 166 10.74 32.77 0.24
CA VAL A 166 10.25 31.57 -0.44
C VAL A 166 9.62 31.89 -1.80
N PHE A 167 8.94 33.04 -1.93
CA PHE A 167 8.14 33.35 -3.11
C PHE A 167 8.72 34.47 -3.98
N ALA A 168 9.50 35.40 -3.42
CA ALA A 168 10.08 36.47 -4.23
C ALA A 168 11.09 35.89 -5.23
N ASN A 169 11.03 36.39 -6.47
CA ASN A 169 11.85 35.95 -7.59
C ASN A 169 11.72 34.45 -7.87
N THR A 170 10.49 33.93 -7.85
CA THR A 170 10.17 32.55 -8.23
C THR A 170 9.02 32.50 -9.22
N LEU A 171 8.99 31.46 -10.04
CA LEU A 171 7.85 31.19 -10.93
C LEU A 171 6.72 30.52 -10.14
N CYS A 172 5.54 31.14 -10.14
CA CYS A 172 4.39 30.67 -9.40
C CYS A 172 3.13 30.64 -10.26
N LEU A 173 2.25 29.67 -9.95
CA LEU A 173 0.87 29.63 -10.37
C LEU A 173 0.02 30.40 -9.35
N LEU A 174 -0.75 31.37 -9.83
CA LEU A 174 -1.77 32.10 -9.09
C LEU A 174 -3.15 31.68 -9.59
N GLU A 175 -4.00 31.19 -8.70
CA GLU A 175 -5.37 30.78 -9.04
C GLU A 175 -6.36 31.11 -7.92
N GLU A 176 -7.63 31.21 -8.29
CA GLU A 176 -8.72 31.38 -7.34
C GLU A 176 -8.79 30.14 -6.44
N ARG A 177 -8.85 30.33 -5.13
CA ARG A 177 -8.92 29.19 -4.21
C ARG A 177 -10.27 28.50 -4.29
N GLU A 178 -11.34 29.29 -4.43
CA GLU A 178 -12.72 28.86 -4.58
C GLU A 178 -13.36 29.64 -5.75
N PRO A 179 -13.17 29.18 -7.01
CA PRO A 179 -13.58 29.93 -8.21
C PRO A 179 -15.09 30.18 -8.25
N ASP A 180 -15.87 29.31 -7.63
CA ASP A 180 -17.33 29.30 -7.64
C ASP A 180 -17.96 29.73 -6.30
N GLY A 181 -17.16 30.32 -5.40
CA GLY A 181 -17.61 30.81 -4.08
C GLY A 181 -17.56 29.75 -2.97
N ASP A 182 -18.27 30.03 -1.87
CA ASP A 182 -18.22 29.20 -0.64
C ASP A 182 -18.57 27.73 -0.91
N SER A 183 -17.79 26.85 -0.33
CA SER A 183 -17.82 25.42 -0.66
C SER A 183 -17.49 24.54 0.54
N ASP A 184 -17.89 23.28 0.49
CA ASP A 184 -17.57 22.27 1.48
C ASP A 184 -16.40 21.38 1.03
N ASN A 185 -15.62 20.87 1.99
CA ASN A 185 -14.68 19.79 1.69
C ASN A 185 -15.44 18.48 1.58
N THR A 186 -14.85 17.48 0.91
CA THR A 186 -15.48 16.19 0.65
C THR A 186 -16.02 15.52 1.92
N LEU A 187 -15.30 15.57 3.04
CA LEU A 187 -15.75 14.97 4.31
C LEU A 187 -16.97 15.69 4.91
N LYS A 188 -16.99 17.03 4.87
CA LYS A 188 -18.12 17.84 5.35
C LYS A 188 -19.34 17.63 4.46
N MET A 189 -19.19 17.65 3.14
CA MET A 189 -20.26 17.36 2.21
C MET A 189 -20.80 15.93 2.41
N PHE A 190 -19.92 14.93 2.56
CA PHE A 190 -20.33 13.55 2.83
C PHE A 190 -21.16 13.40 4.10
N ARG A 191 -20.84 14.15 5.16
CA ARG A 191 -21.65 14.17 6.39
C ARG A 191 -23.02 14.76 6.12
N LYS A 192 -23.11 15.92 5.46
CA LYS A 192 -24.39 16.55 5.13
C LYS A 192 -25.28 15.70 4.22
N LEU A 193 -24.70 14.92 3.30
CA LEU A 193 -25.45 13.94 2.49
C LEU A 193 -26.03 12.79 3.33
N VAL A 194 -25.36 12.40 4.43
CA VAL A 194 -25.90 11.41 5.37
C VAL A 194 -26.93 12.05 6.29
N GLU A 195 -26.68 13.26 6.80
CA GLU A 195 -27.57 13.94 7.75
C GLU A 195 -28.97 14.22 7.15
N ASP A 196 -29.07 14.46 5.84
CA ASP A 196 -30.32 14.90 5.22
C ASP A 196 -30.43 14.48 3.73
N HIS A 197 -31.46 13.69 3.40
CA HIS A 197 -31.80 13.28 2.02
C HIS A 197 -32.19 14.43 1.08
N ASP A 198 -32.43 15.66 1.57
CA ASP A 198 -32.63 16.85 0.74
C ASP A 198 -31.32 17.40 0.17
N ASN A 199 -30.18 16.88 0.63
CA ASN A 199 -28.86 17.11 0.07
C ASN A 199 -28.53 16.01 -0.95
N ARG A 200 -28.18 16.39 -2.18
CA ARG A 200 -27.77 15.43 -3.23
C ARG A 200 -26.49 15.86 -3.95
N PRO A 201 -25.62 14.92 -4.35
CA PRO A 201 -24.50 15.24 -5.23
C PRO A 201 -24.98 15.41 -6.68
N ASP A 202 -24.32 16.29 -7.43
CA ASP A 202 -24.48 16.33 -8.89
C ASP A 202 -23.59 15.26 -9.54
N GLY A 203 -24.16 14.06 -9.72
CA GLY A 203 -23.46 12.92 -10.32
C GLY A 203 -23.07 13.14 -11.78
N ILE A 204 -23.85 13.93 -12.54
CA ILE A 204 -23.61 14.19 -13.97
C ILE A 204 -22.46 15.17 -14.13
N ALA A 205 -22.45 16.27 -13.38
CA ALA A 205 -21.32 17.20 -13.35
C ALA A 205 -20.04 16.50 -12.89
N PHE A 206 -20.13 15.61 -11.90
CA PHE A 206 -18.98 14.82 -11.44
C PHE A 206 -18.47 13.87 -12.53
N LEU A 207 -19.35 13.20 -13.26
CA LEU A 207 -18.98 12.34 -14.39
C LEU A 207 -18.25 13.12 -15.49
N LYS A 208 -18.73 14.32 -15.85
CA LYS A 208 -18.05 15.20 -16.82
C LYS A 208 -16.68 15.62 -16.34
N ALA A 209 -16.54 15.97 -15.06
CA ALA A 209 -15.25 16.30 -14.46
C ALA A 209 -14.28 15.10 -14.49
N LYS A 210 -14.76 13.88 -14.23
CA LYS A 210 -13.96 12.66 -14.36
C LYS A 210 -13.55 12.38 -15.81
N ALA A 211 -14.45 12.56 -16.77
CA ALA A 211 -14.13 12.43 -18.19
C ALA A 211 -13.02 13.40 -18.62
N LEU A 212 -13.08 14.65 -18.12
CA LEU A 212 -12.04 15.64 -18.33
C LEU A 212 -10.70 15.23 -17.72
N ASP A 213 -10.68 14.73 -16.47
CA ASP A 213 -9.46 14.25 -15.81
C ASP A 213 -8.78 13.13 -16.62
N VAL A 214 -9.56 12.20 -17.18
CA VAL A 214 -9.03 11.10 -18.02
C VAL A 214 -8.52 11.64 -19.36
N LEU A 215 -9.23 12.58 -19.98
CA LEU A 215 -8.83 13.20 -21.23
C LEU A 215 -7.47 13.91 -21.11
N ILE A 216 -7.26 14.66 -20.02
CA ILE A 216 -6.09 15.53 -19.85
C ILE A 216 -4.95 14.87 -19.04
N GLY A 217 -5.10 13.62 -18.61
CA GLY A 217 -3.99 12.92 -17.95
C GLY A 217 -3.84 13.18 -16.46
N ASP A 218 -4.88 13.71 -15.81
CA ASP A 218 -4.82 14.11 -14.40
C ASP A 218 -5.34 12.99 -13.48
N TRP A 219 -4.40 12.20 -12.98
CA TRP A 219 -4.68 10.98 -12.20
C TRP A 219 -4.88 11.24 -10.70
N ASP A 220 -4.34 12.35 -10.17
CA ASP A 220 -4.26 12.61 -8.72
C ASP A 220 -5.51 13.29 -8.17
N ARG A 221 -6.60 12.53 -8.09
CA ARG A 221 -7.94 13.03 -7.73
C ARG A 221 -8.44 12.54 -6.39
N HIS A 222 -7.60 12.69 -5.36
CA HIS A 222 -7.97 12.39 -3.98
C HIS A 222 -8.97 13.41 -3.39
N ALA A 223 -9.52 13.12 -2.22
CA ALA A 223 -10.66 13.84 -1.63
C ALA A 223 -10.42 15.35 -1.36
N ASP A 224 -9.17 15.78 -1.17
CA ASP A 224 -8.84 17.18 -0.93
C ASP A 224 -8.76 18.01 -2.22
N GLN A 225 -8.67 17.34 -3.38
CA GLN A 225 -8.69 17.96 -4.71
C GLN A 225 -10.10 18.24 -5.23
N TRP A 226 -11.10 18.08 -4.35
CA TRP A 226 -12.49 18.42 -4.63
C TRP A 226 -13.03 19.39 -3.59
N ARG A 227 -13.71 20.41 -4.09
CA ARG A 227 -14.63 21.24 -3.31
C ARG A 227 -16.05 21.04 -3.82
N TRP A 228 -17.02 21.32 -2.98
CA TRP A 228 -18.41 21.02 -3.26
C TRP A 228 -19.25 22.25 -2.98
N ARG A 229 -19.75 22.92 -4.01
CA ARG A 229 -20.61 24.09 -3.86
C ARG A 229 -22.05 23.65 -3.62
N PRO A 230 -22.67 24.03 -2.49
CA PRO A 230 -24.09 23.83 -2.28
C PRO A 230 -24.90 24.84 -3.10
N GLU A 231 -25.87 24.37 -3.88
CA GLU A 231 -26.79 25.22 -4.64
C GLU A 231 -28.24 24.82 -4.35
N LYS A 232 -29.12 25.80 -4.11
CA LYS A 232 -30.53 25.51 -3.86
C LYS A 232 -31.29 25.35 -5.17
N GLU A 233 -31.82 24.16 -5.40
CA GLU A 233 -32.67 23.84 -6.54
C GLU A 233 -33.99 23.24 -6.03
N ASN A 234 -35.12 23.88 -6.33
CA ASN A 234 -36.46 23.39 -5.95
C ASN A 234 -36.59 23.04 -4.45
N GLY A 235 -35.99 23.85 -3.57
CA GLY A 235 -36.01 23.64 -2.13
C GLY A 235 -35.03 22.59 -1.60
N LYS A 236 -34.24 21.95 -2.47
CA LYS A 236 -33.19 20.97 -2.14
C LYS A 236 -31.81 21.55 -2.35
N THR A 237 -30.79 20.96 -1.73
CA THR A 237 -29.40 21.38 -1.93
C THR A 237 -28.68 20.40 -2.85
N VAL A 238 -28.15 20.90 -3.95
CA VAL A 238 -27.33 20.13 -4.89
C VAL A 238 -25.88 20.53 -4.73
N TYR A 239 -25.01 19.55 -4.49
CA TYR A 239 -23.57 19.75 -4.35
C TYR A 239 -22.90 19.60 -5.71
N LYS A 240 -22.47 20.73 -6.29
CA LYS A 240 -21.73 20.75 -7.56
C LYS A 240 -20.22 20.58 -7.31
N PRO A 241 -19.54 19.69 -8.06
CA PRO A 241 -18.12 19.41 -7.87
C PRO A 241 -17.25 20.53 -8.46
N ILE A 242 -16.26 20.96 -7.70
CA ILE A 242 -15.22 21.91 -8.11
C ILE A 242 -13.87 21.21 -7.99
N PRO A 243 -13.33 20.66 -9.08
CA PRO A 243 -11.98 20.10 -9.09
C PRO A 243 -10.93 21.20 -8.90
N ARG A 244 -9.89 20.90 -8.12
CA ARG A 244 -8.77 21.79 -7.82
C ARG A 244 -7.44 21.11 -8.18
N ASP A 245 -6.37 21.90 -8.19
CA ASP A 245 -4.99 21.45 -8.30
C ASP A 245 -4.72 20.63 -9.58
N ARG A 246 -4.52 21.35 -10.68
CA ARG A 246 -4.30 20.78 -12.01
C ARG A 246 -2.81 20.58 -12.33
N ASP A 247 -2.04 20.12 -11.34
CA ASP A 247 -0.58 20.02 -11.46
C ASP A 247 -0.08 18.68 -12.05
N GLN A 248 -0.95 17.66 -12.12
CA GLN A 248 -0.69 16.38 -12.78
C GLN A 248 -1.21 16.30 -14.22
N VAL A 249 -1.72 17.40 -14.78
CA VAL A 249 -2.15 17.44 -16.18
C VAL A 249 -0.97 17.09 -17.09
N PHE A 250 -1.20 16.17 -18.02
CA PHE A 250 -0.19 15.60 -18.91
C PHE A 250 1.00 14.93 -18.21
N TYR A 251 0.84 14.39 -16.99
CA TYR A 251 1.91 13.71 -16.27
C TYR A 251 2.55 12.59 -17.10
N LEU A 252 3.87 12.62 -17.28
CA LEU A 252 4.59 11.63 -18.09
C LEU A 252 5.11 10.47 -17.27
N THR A 253 5.37 9.34 -17.91
CA THR A 253 6.18 8.29 -17.29
C THR A 253 7.08 7.59 -18.27
N GLN A 254 8.25 8.17 -18.43
CA GLN A 254 9.27 7.66 -19.32
C GLN A 254 10.42 7.00 -18.54
N GLY A 255 11.32 6.33 -19.27
CA GLY A 255 12.43 5.59 -18.69
C GLY A 255 12.05 4.18 -18.20
N LEU A 256 13.05 3.30 -18.09
CA LEU A 256 12.87 1.91 -17.67
C LEU A 256 12.36 1.78 -16.22
N ILE A 257 12.92 2.56 -15.29
CA ILE A 257 12.60 2.44 -13.85
C ILE A 257 11.16 2.90 -13.57
N PRO A 258 10.73 4.11 -13.98
CA PRO A 258 9.36 4.54 -13.74
C PRO A 258 8.32 3.67 -14.45
N LYS A 259 8.61 3.18 -15.66
CA LYS A 259 7.73 2.22 -16.36
C LYS A 259 7.58 0.90 -15.61
N TYR A 260 8.66 0.35 -15.07
CA TYR A 260 8.58 -0.88 -14.26
C TYR A 260 7.80 -0.65 -12.96
N ALA A 261 8.03 0.48 -12.27
CA ALA A 261 7.30 0.83 -11.05
C ALA A 261 5.78 0.86 -11.27
N GLN A 262 5.33 1.29 -12.44
CA GLN A 262 3.91 1.38 -12.82
C GLN A 262 3.32 0.07 -13.35
N ALA A 263 4.11 -0.73 -14.08
CA ALA A 263 3.71 -2.08 -14.46
C ALA A 263 3.61 -3.03 -13.24
N SER A 264 4.27 -2.68 -12.15
CA SER A 264 4.22 -3.42 -10.88
C SER A 264 3.04 -3.01 -9.99
N TYR A 265 2.78 -3.80 -8.97
CA TYR A 265 1.81 -3.51 -7.90
C TYR A 265 2.10 -2.26 -7.06
N LEU A 266 3.25 -1.60 -7.26
CA LEU A 266 3.67 -0.46 -6.44
C LEU A 266 2.77 0.76 -6.71
N LEU A 267 2.67 1.21 -7.96
CA LEU A 267 1.96 2.43 -8.35
C LEU A 267 1.17 2.26 -9.67
N PRO A 268 0.26 1.27 -9.79
CA PRO A 268 -0.45 0.97 -11.04
C PRO A 268 -1.41 2.07 -11.52
N TYR A 269 -1.72 3.04 -10.65
CA TYR A 269 -2.60 4.17 -10.95
C TYR A 269 -1.89 5.32 -11.66
N ILE A 270 -0.57 5.44 -11.50
CA ILE A 270 0.23 6.41 -12.24
C ILE A 270 0.46 5.81 -13.62
N GLN A 271 -0.25 6.28 -14.65
CA GLN A 271 -0.05 5.82 -16.03
C GLN A 271 0.23 7.04 -16.91
N GLY A 272 1.45 7.09 -17.46
CA GLY A 272 1.97 8.25 -18.18
C GLY A 272 1.12 8.69 -19.38
N TYR A 273 1.07 10.00 -19.62
CA TYR A 273 0.29 10.62 -20.67
C TYR A 273 0.80 10.31 -22.08
N GLU A 274 2.08 9.94 -22.23
CA GLU A 274 2.68 9.64 -23.54
C GLU A 274 2.17 8.36 -24.22
N ARG A 275 1.29 7.62 -23.53
CA ARG A 275 0.73 6.36 -23.98
C ARG A 275 -0.74 6.24 -23.61
N ASN A 276 -1.40 5.25 -24.21
CA ASN A 276 -2.78 4.92 -23.87
C ASN A 276 -2.89 4.39 -22.44
N VAL A 277 -3.98 4.78 -21.76
CA VAL A 277 -4.35 4.22 -20.46
C VAL A 277 -4.57 2.72 -20.62
N GLN A 278 -3.79 1.92 -19.91
CA GLN A 278 -3.82 0.46 -19.99
C GLN A 278 -4.94 -0.12 -19.13
N ASN A 279 -5.21 0.52 -18.00
CA ASN A 279 -6.26 0.09 -17.08
C ASN A 279 -6.91 1.32 -16.44
N ILE A 280 -8.09 1.68 -16.94
CA ILE A 280 -8.84 2.84 -16.45
C ILE A 280 -9.20 2.72 -14.97
N ASN A 281 -9.50 1.51 -14.48
CA ASN A 281 -9.88 1.28 -13.08
C ASN A 281 -8.74 1.74 -12.17
N TRP A 282 -7.51 1.29 -12.43
CA TRP A 282 -6.36 1.75 -11.66
C TRP A 282 -6.09 3.23 -11.87
N TYR A 283 -6.20 3.75 -13.09
CA TYR A 283 -5.92 5.15 -13.39
C TYR A 283 -6.75 6.12 -12.54
N VAL A 284 -8.02 5.82 -12.26
CA VAL A 284 -8.91 6.67 -11.43
C VAL A 284 -8.97 6.24 -9.95
N TRP A 285 -8.00 5.44 -9.49
CA TRP A 285 -7.96 4.88 -8.14
C TRP A 285 -8.05 5.93 -7.04
N GLU A 286 -7.42 7.10 -7.18
CA GLU A 286 -7.41 8.13 -6.13
C GLU A 286 -8.81 8.68 -5.80
N SER A 287 -9.70 8.77 -6.80
CA SER A 287 -11.08 9.21 -6.62
C SER A 287 -12.06 8.10 -6.20
N ARG A 288 -11.59 6.85 -6.03
CA ARG A 288 -12.46 5.66 -5.91
C ARG A 288 -13.55 5.79 -4.85
N GLY A 289 -13.27 6.45 -3.71
CA GLY A 289 -14.26 6.62 -2.63
C GLY A 289 -15.41 7.55 -2.96
N ILE A 290 -15.15 8.58 -3.76
CA ILE A 290 -16.17 9.51 -4.25
C ILE A 290 -16.96 8.83 -5.38
N SER A 291 -16.26 8.21 -6.33
CA SER A 291 -16.86 7.51 -7.46
C SER A 291 -17.86 6.44 -7.02
N THR A 292 -17.48 5.55 -6.08
CA THR A 292 -18.38 4.48 -5.63
C THR A 292 -19.66 4.99 -4.98
N ARG A 293 -19.65 6.23 -4.45
CA ARG A 293 -20.82 6.81 -3.78
C ARG A 293 -21.76 7.53 -4.75
N PHE A 294 -21.24 8.17 -5.80
CA PHE A 294 -22.02 9.07 -6.66
C PHE A 294 -22.35 8.45 -8.02
N LEU A 295 -21.35 7.85 -8.63
CA LEU A 295 -21.43 7.34 -10.00
C LEU A 295 -22.23 6.02 -10.08
N SER A 296 -22.36 5.32 -8.96
CA SER A 296 -23.14 4.10 -8.85
C SER A 296 -24.66 4.32 -8.94
N ALA A 297 -25.15 5.56 -8.88
CA ALA A 297 -26.57 5.87 -9.05
C ALA A 297 -27.01 6.01 -10.52
N LEU A 298 -26.08 6.30 -11.43
CA LEU A 298 -26.37 6.52 -12.86
C LEU A 298 -26.66 5.19 -13.58
N SER A 299 -27.56 5.21 -14.57
CA SER A 299 -27.74 4.08 -15.49
C SER A 299 -26.62 4.05 -16.53
N GLU A 300 -26.43 2.91 -17.18
CA GLU A 300 -25.41 2.76 -18.22
C GLU A 300 -25.71 3.66 -19.43
N ASP A 301 -26.98 3.75 -19.82
CA ASP A 301 -27.42 4.60 -20.93
C ASP A 301 -27.17 6.08 -20.64
N GLU A 302 -27.50 6.53 -19.42
CA GLU A 302 -27.25 7.91 -19.00
C GLU A 302 -25.74 8.20 -18.96
N TRP A 303 -24.95 7.29 -18.39
CA TRP A 303 -23.50 7.38 -18.38
C TRP A 303 -22.93 7.51 -19.80
N ASN A 304 -23.26 6.57 -20.69
CA ASN A 304 -22.76 6.55 -22.06
C ASN A 304 -23.23 7.76 -22.87
N ARG A 305 -24.45 8.26 -22.63
CA ARG A 305 -24.95 9.51 -23.23
C ARG A 305 -24.11 10.71 -22.78
N VAL A 306 -23.91 10.89 -21.48
CA VAL A 306 -23.13 12.01 -20.92
C VAL A 306 -21.69 12.00 -21.44
N ILE A 307 -21.05 10.82 -21.54
CA ILE A 307 -19.70 10.71 -22.07
C ILE A 307 -19.64 11.05 -23.57
N ARG A 308 -20.63 10.64 -24.37
CA ARG A 308 -20.71 11.02 -25.78
C ARG A 308 -20.93 12.52 -25.96
N GLU A 309 -21.83 13.12 -25.19
CA GLU A 309 -22.07 14.57 -25.19
C GLU A 309 -20.80 15.33 -24.79
N PHE A 310 -20.10 14.86 -23.75
CA PHE A 310 -18.80 15.41 -23.35
C PHE A 310 -17.78 15.34 -24.50
N CYS A 311 -17.62 14.18 -25.14
CA CYS A 311 -16.66 14.02 -26.24
C CYS A 311 -17.00 14.92 -27.45
N ALA A 312 -18.30 15.10 -27.75
CA ALA A 312 -18.76 15.95 -28.84
C ALA A 312 -18.51 17.44 -28.58
N ALA A 313 -18.57 17.89 -27.32
CA ALA A 313 -18.27 19.27 -26.94
C ALA A 313 -16.77 19.62 -27.08
N ILE A 314 -15.89 18.61 -27.06
CA ILE A 314 -14.44 18.83 -27.19
C ILE A 314 -14.02 18.68 -28.66
N THR A 315 -14.18 19.74 -29.45
CA THR A 315 -13.83 19.74 -30.88
C THR A 315 -12.32 19.85 -31.12
N ASP A 316 -11.87 19.61 -32.36
CA ASP A 316 -10.45 19.74 -32.73
C ASP A 316 -9.96 21.18 -32.57
N GLU A 317 -10.79 22.15 -32.95
CA GLU A 317 -10.50 23.58 -32.80
C GLU A 317 -10.38 23.97 -31.32
N LEU A 318 -11.21 23.38 -30.46
CA LEU A 318 -11.12 23.61 -29.02
C LEU A 318 -9.81 23.03 -28.44
N LEU A 319 -9.41 21.84 -28.88
CA LEU A 319 -8.13 21.24 -28.45
C LEU A 319 -6.95 22.13 -28.87
N GLU A 320 -6.96 22.64 -30.10
CA GLU A 320 -5.96 23.59 -30.58
C GLU A 320 -5.93 24.87 -29.75
N LYS A 321 -7.10 25.47 -29.49
CA LYS A 321 -7.24 26.66 -28.66
C LYS A 321 -6.73 26.42 -27.24
N ALA A 322 -7.03 25.27 -26.64
CA ALA A 322 -6.59 24.93 -25.30
C ALA A 322 -5.07 24.76 -25.23
N VAL A 323 -4.46 24.01 -26.17
CA VAL A 323 -3.01 23.80 -26.20
C VAL A 323 -2.26 25.11 -26.50
N SER A 324 -2.84 26.03 -27.28
CA SER A 324 -2.27 27.36 -27.55
C SER A 324 -2.08 28.25 -26.31
N LYS A 325 -2.64 27.86 -25.15
CA LYS A 325 -2.40 28.54 -23.87
C LYS A 325 -1.04 28.24 -23.26
N LEU A 326 -0.34 27.22 -23.76
CA LEU A 326 1.04 26.98 -23.36
C LEU A 326 1.94 28.11 -23.88
N PRO A 327 2.91 28.58 -23.09
CA PRO A 327 3.83 29.63 -23.54
C PRO A 327 4.86 29.06 -24.52
N GLU A 328 5.34 29.91 -25.43
CA GLU A 328 6.51 29.59 -26.24
C GLU A 328 7.80 29.65 -25.42
N PRO A 329 8.80 28.80 -25.71
CA PRO A 329 8.86 27.82 -26.82
C PRO A 329 8.25 26.43 -26.50
N GLY A 330 7.67 26.25 -25.30
CA GLY A 330 7.09 24.98 -24.87
C GLY A 330 5.88 24.55 -25.69
N TYR A 331 5.06 25.51 -26.14
CA TYR A 331 3.95 25.25 -27.08
C TYR A 331 4.46 24.60 -28.37
N SER A 332 5.35 25.25 -29.11
CA SER A 332 5.89 24.72 -30.37
C SER A 332 6.58 23.36 -30.18
N LEU A 333 7.28 23.17 -29.05
CA LEU A 333 7.98 21.90 -28.75
C LEU A 333 7.02 20.70 -28.62
N ARG A 334 5.83 20.90 -28.04
CA ARG A 334 4.91 19.80 -27.69
C ARG A 334 3.61 19.77 -28.46
N HIS A 335 3.29 20.83 -29.21
CA HIS A 335 2.05 21.02 -29.94
C HIS A 335 1.54 19.75 -30.62
N SER A 336 2.30 19.24 -31.58
CA SER A 336 1.90 18.08 -32.39
C SER A 336 1.66 16.83 -31.54
N SER A 337 2.51 16.58 -30.54
CA SER A 337 2.40 15.42 -29.66
C SER A 337 1.20 15.48 -28.73
N LEU A 338 0.92 16.64 -28.12
CA LEU A 338 -0.21 16.83 -27.21
C LEU A 338 -1.53 16.80 -27.96
N ILE A 339 -1.61 17.45 -29.14
CA ILE A 339 -2.81 17.41 -29.98
C ILE A 339 -3.13 15.97 -30.40
N ALA A 340 -2.13 15.21 -30.86
CA ALA A 340 -2.32 13.81 -31.21
C ALA A 340 -2.83 12.97 -30.03
N GLN A 341 -2.23 13.15 -28.84
CA GLN A 341 -2.62 12.41 -27.62
C GLN A 341 -4.03 12.79 -27.13
N LEU A 342 -4.39 14.07 -27.15
CA LEU A 342 -5.72 14.55 -26.80
C LEU A 342 -6.79 13.98 -27.74
N LYS A 343 -6.54 14.03 -29.06
CA LYS A 343 -7.46 13.44 -30.05
C LYS A 343 -7.60 11.93 -29.87
N GLN A 344 -6.49 11.22 -29.65
CA GLN A 344 -6.51 9.79 -29.41
C GLN A 344 -7.28 9.44 -28.13
N ARG A 345 -7.03 10.14 -27.02
CA ARG A 345 -7.75 9.94 -25.76
C ARG A 345 -9.23 10.25 -25.90
N ARG A 346 -9.61 11.35 -26.56
CA ARG A 346 -11.02 11.67 -26.84
C ARG A 346 -11.70 10.53 -27.61
N ALA A 347 -11.02 9.95 -28.60
CA ALA A 347 -11.56 8.84 -29.39
C ALA A 347 -11.77 7.55 -28.58
N THR A 348 -10.90 7.25 -27.62
CA THR A 348 -10.99 6.02 -26.79
C THR A 348 -11.77 6.21 -25.49
N LEU A 349 -12.06 7.46 -25.09
CA LEU A 349 -12.71 7.81 -23.83
C LEU A 349 -14.07 7.12 -23.60
N PRO A 350 -14.97 7.00 -24.60
CA PRO A 350 -16.24 6.29 -24.40
C PRO A 350 -16.05 4.84 -23.94
N ALA A 351 -15.14 4.10 -24.57
CA ALA A 351 -14.85 2.72 -24.21
C ALA A 351 -14.23 2.63 -22.80
N MET A 352 -13.23 3.47 -22.51
CA MET A 352 -12.59 3.49 -21.18
C MET A 352 -13.58 3.83 -20.06
N MET A 353 -14.47 4.80 -20.28
CA MET A 353 -15.45 5.17 -19.27
C MET A 353 -16.54 4.10 -19.10
N ASN A 354 -16.88 3.36 -20.15
CA ASN A 354 -17.81 2.22 -20.05
C ASN A 354 -17.18 1.03 -19.28
N ASP A 355 -15.91 0.71 -19.54
CA ASP A 355 -15.15 -0.27 -18.75
C ASP A 355 -15.15 0.10 -17.26
N TYR A 356 -14.97 1.39 -16.95
CA TYR A 356 -15.00 1.89 -15.58
C TYR A 356 -16.40 1.80 -14.95
N TYR A 357 -17.46 2.09 -15.72
CA TYR A 357 -18.84 1.89 -15.28
C TYR A 357 -19.07 0.44 -14.86
N HIS A 358 -18.65 -0.52 -15.68
CA HIS A 358 -18.82 -1.93 -15.36
C HIS A 358 -18.02 -2.34 -14.11
N PHE A 359 -16.81 -1.82 -13.95
CA PHE A 359 -16.00 -2.06 -12.76
C PHE A 359 -16.66 -1.55 -11.47
N LEU A 360 -17.15 -0.30 -11.48
CA LEU A 360 -17.81 0.31 -10.32
C LEU A 360 -19.12 -0.39 -9.94
N ASN A 361 -19.88 -0.87 -10.93
CA ASN A 361 -21.19 -1.47 -10.71
C ASN A 361 -21.12 -2.97 -10.36
N ARG A 362 -19.92 -3.57 -10.25
CA ARG A 362 -19.79 -4.97 -9.81
C ARG A 362 -20.25 -5.18 -8.37
N ILE A 363 -19.96 -4.23 -7.48
CA ILE A 363 -20.41 -4.21 -6.09
C ILE A 363 -20.84 -2.78 -5.77
N VAL A 364 -22.13 -2.59 -5.53
CA VAL A 364 -22.73 -1.25 -5.35
C VAL A 364 -23.10 -1.00 -3.90
N ASP A 365 -22.67 0.14 -3.38
CA ASP A 365 -23.13 0.68 -2.10
C ASP A 365 -24.18 1.77 -2.35
N ILE A 366 -25.41 1.58 -1.87
CA ILE A 366 -26.46 2.61 -1.81
C ILE A 366 -26.60 3.05 -0.35
N GLN A 367 -26.63 4.36 -0.11
CA GLN A 367 -26.74 4.94 1.23
C GLN A 367 -28.02 5.78 1.31
N GLY A 368 -28.82 5.55 2.35
CA GLY A 368 -29.90 6.44 2.79
C GLY A 368 -29.35 7.61 3.60
N SER A 369 -30.18 8.20 4.46
CA SER A 369 -29.84 9.33 5.32
C SER A 369 -30.21 9.07 6.79
N ASP A 370 -29.98 10.05 7.66
CA ASP A 370 -30.39 10.01 9.06
C ASP A 370 -31.89 10.37 9.23
N LYS A 371 -32.62 10.53 8.12
CA LYS A 371 -34.07 10.71 8.05
C LYS A 371 -34.76 9.43 7.58
N ALA A 372 -36.09 9.39 7.70
CA ALA A 372 -36.86 8.19 7.41
C ALA A 372 -37.03 7.95 5.90
N GLU A 373 -36.71 6.74 5.44
CA GLU A 373 -36.87 6.28 4.06
C GLU A 373 -37.59 4.93 3.94
N LEU A 374 -38.25 4.72 2.80
CA LEU A 374 -38.75 3.43 2.34
C LEU A 374 -37.86 2.90 1.21
N VAL A 375 -37.30 1.70 1.39
CA VAL A 375 -36.55 0.97 0.38
C VAL A 375 -37.37 -0.20 -0.13
N HIS A 376 -37.64 -0.24 -1.44
CA HIS A 376 -38.29 -1.37 -2.10
C HIS A 376 -37.32 -2.06 -3.05
N LEU A 377 -37.12 -3.36 -2.85
CA LEU A 377 -36.32 -4.23 -3.70
C LEU A 377 -37.21 -5.22 -4.42
N LYS A 378 -37.26 -5.16 -5.74
CA LYS A 378 -38.10 -6.02 -6.57
C LYS A 378 -37.32 -6.65 -7.71
N SER A 379 -37.39 -7.97 -7.87
CA SER A 379 -36.85 -8.63 -9.07
C SER A 379 -37.82 -8.51 -10.24
N ASN A 380 -37.29 -8.28 -11.44
CA ASN A 380 -38.06 -8.24 -12.68
C ASN A 380 -38.07 -9.61 -13.37
N ALA A 381 -38.87 -9.73 -14.44
CA ALA A 381 -39.00 -10.97 -15.22
C ALA A 381 -37.68 -11.44 -15.85
N ASP A 382 -36.78 -10.50 -16.17
CA ASP A 382 -35.43 -10.75 -16.71
C ASP A 382 -34.37 -11.02 -15.61
N GLN A 383 -34.81 -11.23 -14.35
CA GLN A 383 -33.95 -11.47 -13.19
C GLN A 383 -33.11 -10.25 -12.73
N SER A 384 -33.27 -9.09 -13.36
CA SER A 384 -32.71 -7.84 -12.84
C SER A 384 -33.35 -7.45 -11.52
N LEU A 385 -32.64 -6.69 -10.68
CA LEU A 385 -33.12 -6.22 -9.38
C LEU A 385 -33.33 -4.71 -9.42
N THR A 386 -34.57 -4.26 -9.27
CA THR A 386 -34.90 -2.84 -9.13
C THR A 386 -34.88 -2.42 -7.66
N LEU A 387 -34.11 -1.39 -7.35
CA LEU A 387 -34.15 -0.66 -6.08
C LEU A 387 -34.89 0.65 -6.28
N THR A 388 -35.89 0.90 -5.44
CA THR A 388 -36.53 2.21 -5.30
C THR A 388 -36.42 2.66 -3.85
N MET A 389 -35.83 3.83 -3.61
CA MET A 389 -35.74 4.45 -2.29
C MET A 389 -36.50 5.77 -2.31
N GLN A 390 -37.42 5.96 -1.36
CA GLN A 390 -38.26 7.14 -1.25
C GLN A 390 -38.20 7.73 0.15
N SER A 391 -38.25 9.06 0.28
CA SER A 391 -38.32 9.72 1.58
C SER A 391 -39.72 9.60 2.21
N LEU A 392 -39.75 9.51 3.54
CA LEU A 392 -40.98 9.46 4.33
C LEU A 392 -41.18 10.79 5.08
N SER A 393 -42.41 11.29 5.07
CA SER A 393 -42.81 12.37 5.97
C SER A 393 -42.79 11.90 7.43
N LYS A 394 -42.81 12.85 8.38
CA LYS A 394 -42.97 12.56 9.81
C LYS A 394 -44.22 11.72 10.14
N ASN A 395 -45.23 11.74 9.26
CA ASN A 395 -46.48 10.99 9.40
C ASN A 395 -46.51 9.69 8.58
N GLY A 396 -45.36 9.24 8.05
CA GLY A 396 -45.23 7.98 7.29
C GLY A 396 -45.73 8.03 5.84
N LYS A 397 -46.15 9.19 5.32
CA LYS A 397 -46.51 9.35 3.89
C LYS A 397 -45.27 9.42 3.00
N LEU A 398 -45.30 8.76 1.84
CA LEU A 398 -44.26 8.84 0.81
C LEU A 398 -44.16 10.24 0.23
N LYS A 399 -42.93 10.67 -0.05
CA LYS A 399 -42.61 11.93 -0.71
C LYS A 399 -41.78 11.68 -1.98
N ASP A 400 -40.50 12.01 -1.93
CA ASP A 400 -39.65 12.07 -3.12
C ASP A 400 -38.94 10.75 -3.35
N THR A 401 -38.80 10.38 -4.62
CA THR A 401 -37.91 9.29 -5.01
C THR A 401 -36.47 9.78 -4.97
N LEU A 402 -35.68 9.19 -4.07
CA LEU A 402 -34.26 9.51 -3.86
C LEU A 402 -33.36 8.69 -4.79
N VAL A 403 -33.69 7.41 -4.98
CA VAL A 403 -32.97 6.49 -5.87
C VAL A 403 -33.97 5.61 -6.59
N HIS A 404 -33.78 5.45 -7.90
CA HIS A 404 -34.49 4.46 -8.70
C HIS A 404 -33.52 3.86 -9.71
N LYS A 405 -33.12 2.60 -9.50
CA LYS A 405 -32.13 1.93 -10.35
C LYS A 405 -32.40 0.44 -10.47
N THR A 406 -32.25 -0.06 -11.69
CA THR A 406 -32.29 -1.49 -12.01
C THR A 406 -30.86 -2.02 -12.19
N PHE A 407 -30.57 -3.13 -11.52
CA PHE A 407 -29.26 -3.79 -11.53
C PHE A 407 -29.33 -5.10 -12.31
N ASP A 408 -28.46 -5.25 -13.30
CA ASP A 408 -28.30 -6.47 -14.08
C ASP A 408 -27.43 -7.50 -13.30
N PRO A 409 -27.89 -8.74 -13.06
CA PRO A 409 -27.10 -9.78 -12.40
C PRO A 409 -25.84 -10.23 -13.17
N ALA A 410 -25.78 -10.02 -14.49
CA ALA A 410 -24.58 -10.27 -15.28
C ALA A 410 -23.46 -9.31 -14.87
N LEU A 411 -23.81 -8.08 -14.51
CA LEU A 411 -22.89 -7.03 -14.09
C LEU A 411 -22.72 -6.95 -12.56
N THR A 412 -23.82 -6.69 -11.85
CA THR A 412 -23.85 -6.43 -10.41
C THR A 412 -23.87 -7.75 -9.65
N LYS A 413 -22.82 -8.04 -8.88
CA LYS A 413 -22.73 -9.28 -8.09
C LYS A 413 -23.22 -9.09 -6.66
N GLU A 414 -23.15 -7.87 -6.15
CA GLU A 414 -23.56 -7.56 -4.79
C GLU A 414 -24.12 -6.13 -4.68
N LEU A 415 -25.27 -5.99 -4.03
CA LEU A 415 -25.90 -4.73 -3.66
C LEU A 415 -25.88 -4.58 -2.13
N ARG A 416 -25.35 -3.47 -1.63
CA ARG A 416 -25.22 -3.16 -0.21
C ARG A 416 -26.01 -1.89 0.09
N ILE A 417 -26.92 -1.97 1.03
CA ILE A 417 -27.83 -0.87 1.37
C ILE A 417 -27.55 -0.46 2.81
N TYR A 418 -27.16 0.80 3.00
CA TYR A 418 -26.92 1.40 4.31
C TYR A 418 -28.08 2.34 4.65
N LEU A 419 -28.81 2.03 5.71
CA LEU A 419 -30.00 2.77 6.13
C LEU A 419 -29.70 3.90 7.13
N HIS A 420 -28.50 3.94 7.72
CA HIS A 420 -28.08 4.98 8.68
C HIS A 420 -29.12 5.21 9.80
N ASP A 421 -29.27 6.42 10.33
CA ASP A 421 -29.97 6.65 11.60
C ASP A 421 -31.48 6.94 11.46
N GLY A 422 -32.03 6.91 10.24
CA GLY A 422 -33.45 7.09 9.95
C GLY A 422 -34.39 6.06 10.60
N ASN A 423 -35.70 6.36 10.63
CA ASN A 423 -36.71 5.35 10.94
C ASN A 423 -37.18 4.70 9.63
N ASP A 424 -36.46 3.67 9.17
CA ASP A 424 -36.59 3.19 7.80
C ASP A 424 -37.42 1.93 7.68
N SER A 425 -38.07 1.80 6.53
CA SER A 425 -38.77 0.59 6.13
C SER A 425 -38.10 -0.02 4.90
N LEU A 426 -38.00 -1.34 4.86
CA LEU A 426 -37.50 -2.07 3.70
C LEU A 426 -38.46 -3.19 3.33
N VAL A 427 -38.87 -3.22 2.06
CA VAL A 427 -39.72 -4.25 1.47
C VAL A 427 -38.89 -5.04 0.46
N LEU A 428 -38.80 -6.35 0.67
CA LEU A 428 -38.04 -7.28 -0.16
C LEU A 428 -38.98 -8.24 -0.91
N ASP A 429 -39.03 -8.11 -2.23
CA ASP A 429 -39.72 -9.00 -3.17
C ASP A 429 -38.77 -9.43 -4.30
N ASN A 430 -37.75 -10.21 -3.94
CA ASN A 430 -36.80 -10.78 -4.89
C ASN A 430 -37.14 -12.25 -5.13
N GLN A 431 -37.84 -12.55 -6.22
CA GLN A 431 -38.26 -13.91 -6.60
C GLN A 431 -37.20 -14.65 -7.40
N SER A 432 -36.42 -13.94 -8.23
CA SER A 432 -35.58 -14.56 -9.27
C SER A 432 -34.14 -14.05 -9.34
N SER A 433 -33.84 -12.88 -8.77
CA SER A 433 -32.54 -12.24 -8.96
C SER A 433 -31.43 -12.87 -8.12
N GLU A 434 -30.33 -13.20 -8.79
CA GLU A 434 -29.12 -13.75 -8.19
C GLU A 434 -28.19 -12.72 -7.55
N ILE A 435 -28.55 -11.44 -7.55
CA ILE A 435 -27.72 -10.40 -6.92
C ILE A 435 -27.67 -10.64 -5.40
N ALA A 436 -26.46 -10.70 -4.83
CA ALA A 436 -26.31 -10.83 -3.39
C ALA A 436 -26.68 -9.50 -2.70
N VAL A 437 -27.69 -9.51 -1.82
CA VAL A 437 -28.10 -8.31 -1.08
C VAL A 437 -27.53 -8.33 0.33
N ARG A 438 -27.01 -7.17 0.77
CA ARG A 438 -26.71 -6.89 2.18
C ARG A 438 -27.45 -5.65 2.63
N ILE A 439 -28.04 -5.74 3.81
CA ILE A 439 -28.72 -4.63 4.46
C ILE A 439 -27.94 -4.31 5.73
N ILE A 440 -27.58 -3.04 5.88
CA ILE A 440 -26.93 -2.50 7.05
C ILE A 440 -27.91 -1.47 7.62
N GLY A 441 -28.47 -1.77 8.80
CA GLY A 441 -29.34 -0.87 9.54
C GLY A 441 -28.55 0.33 10.11
N GLY A 442 -29.04 0.87 11.21
CA GLY A 442 -28.36 1.95 11.92
C GLY A 442 -28.99 2.20 13.28
N HIS A 443 -29.11 3.45 13.72
CA HIS A 443 -29.58 3.73 15.09
C HIS A 443 -31.08 3.92 15.23
N GLY A 444 -31.77 4.39 14.19
CA GLY A 444 -33.24 4.51 14.19
C GLY A 444 -33.96 3.17 14.07
N PHE A 445 -35.28 3.19 14.31
CA PHE A 445 -36.13 2.01 14.27
C PHE A 445 -36.26 1.48 12.84
N LYS A 446 -36.07 0.17 12.63
CA LYS A 446 -36.12 -0.45 11.29
C LYS A 446 -37.29 -1.41 11.14
N SER A 447 -38.01 -1.31 10.03
CA SER A 447 -39.07 -2.27 9.66
C SER A 447 -38.64 -3.05 8.42
N TYR A 448 -38.53 -4.37 8.54
CA TYR A 448 -38.18 -5.25 7.42
C TYR A 448 -39.36 -6.16 7.07
N HIS A 449 -39.89 -5.97 5.87
CA HIS A 449 -40.95 -6.80 5.30
C HIS A 449 -40.37 -7.64 4.16
N THR A 450 -40.66 -8.95 4.15
CA THR A 450 -40.23 -9.84 3.07
C THR A 450 -41.40 -10.58 2.47
N GLU A 451 -41.66 -10.32 1.20
CA GLU A 451 -42.59 -11.08 0.37
C GLU A 451 -41.87 -12.31 -0.20
N ASN A 452 -40.73 -12.11 -0.86
CA ASN A 452 -39.94 -13.17 -1.46
C ASN A 452 -38.44 -12.86 -1.39
N ALA A 453 -37.63 -13.92 -1.28
CA ALA A 453 -36.18 -13.81 -1.42
C ALA A 453 -35.59 -15.09 -2.03
N TYR A 454 -35.04 -14.95 -3.23
CA TYR A 454 -34.37 -16.01 -4.00
C TYR A 454 -33.24 -16.67 -3.18
N ARG A 455 -32.46 -15.85 -2.45
CA ARG A 455 -31.40 -16.30 -1.53
C ARG A 455 -31.50 -15.57 -0.20
N LYS A 456 -30.91 -16.15 0.87
CA LYS A 456 -30.87 -15.48 2.18
C LYS A 456 -30.11 -14.15 2.10
N VAL A 457 -30.73 -13.07 2.54
CA VAL A 457 -30.16 -11.72 2.58
C VAL A 457 -29.39 -11.52 3.89
N LYS A 458 -28.16 -11.00 3.82
CA LYS A 458 -27.37 -10.72 5.04
C LYS A 458 -27.80 -9.38 5.62
N LEU A 459 -28.31 -9.40 6.84
CA LEU A 459 -28.79 -8.21 7.53
C LEU A 459 -27.92 -7.96 8.75
N TYR A 460 -27.47 -6.72 8.91
CA TYR A 460 -26.63 -6.24 10.01
C TYR A 460 -27.42 -5.17 10.76
N ASP A 461 -27.68 -5.40 12.05
CA ASP A 461 -28.49 -4.48 12.86
C ASP A 461 -28.11 -4.56 14.35
N LYS A 462 -28.74 -3.71 15.16
CA LYS A 462 -28.70 -3.86 16.63
C LYS A 462 -29.72 -4.89 17.10
N PRO A 463 -29.51 -5.52 18.27
CA PRO A 463 -30.56 -6.24 18.96
C PRO A 463 -31.73 -5.30 19.31
N ASP A 464 -32.96 -5.81 19.21
CA ASP A 464 -34.20 -5.19 19.69
C ASP A 464 -34.57 -3.81 19.10
N SER A 465 -33.94 -3.37 18.00
CA SER A 465 -34.23 -2.10 17.33
C SER A 465 -35.14 -2.22 16.09
N SER A 466 -35.61 -3.41 15.77
CA SER A 466 -36.17 -3.72 14.45
C SER A 466 -37.34 -4.70 14.51
N VAL A 467 -38.30 -4.52 13.61
CA VAL A 467 -39.46 -5.41 13.42
C VAL A 467 -39.36 -6.17 12.11
N PHE A 468 -39.75 -7.45 12.11
CA PHE A 468 -39.71 -8.33 10.94
C PHE A 468 -41.12 -8.86 10.62
N THR A 469 -41.57 -8.68 9.39
CA THR A 469 -42.89 -9.14 8.91
C THR A 469 -42.76 -9.90 7.58
N GLY A 470 -43.80 -10.65 7.21
CA GLY A 470 -43.75 -11.53 6.03
C GLY A 470 -42.94 -12.81 6.27
N ILE A 471 -42.18 -13.28 5.26
CA ILE A 471 -41.38 -14.51 5.32
C ILE A 471 -40.05 -14.29 6.05
N GLN A 472 -40.05 -14.44 7.37
CA GLN A 472 -38.91 -14.07 8.24
C GLN A 472 -37.63 -14.91 8.06
N ASN A 473 -37.73 -16.18 7.66
CA ASN A 473 -36.58 -17.09 7.51
C ASN A 473 -35.65 -16.79 6.31
N ARG A 474 -35.87 -15.65 5.63
CA ARG A 474 -35.10 -15.18 4.48
C ARG A 474 -33.93 -14.26 4.85
N PHE A 475 -33.80 -13.83 6.09
CA PHE A 475 -32.62 -13.08 6.54
C PHE A 475 -31.59 -13.98 7.24
N LYS A 476 -30.31 -13.72 6.99
CA LYS A 476 -29.21 -14.13 7.86
C LYS A 476 -28.82 -12.95 8.74
N LEU A 477 -29.37 -12.93 9.95
CA LEU A 477 -29.19 -11.85 10.93
C LEU A 477 -27.76 -11.84 11.50
N ASN A 478 -27.15 -10.66 11.54
CA ASN A 478 -25.84 -10.38 12.16
C ASN A 478 -26.06 -9.24 13.16
N LEU A 479 -26.73 -9.56 14.28
CA LEU A 479 -27.07 -8.59 15.31
C LEU A 479 -25.88 -8.34 16.24
N SER A 480 -25.59 -7.08 16.55
CA SER A 480 -24.52 -6.72 17.48
C SER A 480 -24.78 -5.38 18.16
N ALA A 481 -24.49 -5.29 19.46
CA ALA A 481 -24.49 -4.03 20.18
C ALA A 481 -23.30 -3.12 19.81
N ASP A 482 -22.25 -3.68 19.20
CA ASP A 482 -21.09 -2.91 18.72
C ASP A 482 -21.50 -2.06 17.51
N THR A 483 -21.43 -0.74 17.63
CA THR A 483 -21.77 0.20 16.55
C THR A 483 -20.85 0.07 15.35
N ALA A 484 -19.65 -0.50 15.53
CA ALA A 484 -18.76 -0.89 14.43
C ALA A 484 -19.34 -2.02 13.56
N ASN A 485 -20.48 -2.62 13.90
CA ASN A 485 -21.28 -3.52 13.05
C ASN A 485 -22.17 -2.75 12.05
N LEU A 486 -22.35 -1.44 12.22
CA LEU A 486 -23.21 -0.59 11.38
C LEU A 486 -22.44 0.47 10.59
N SER A 487 -21.24 0.83 11.04
CA SER A 487 -20.38 1.83 10.40
C SER A 487 -20.14 1.61 8.89
N TYR A 488 -20.34 2.65 8.08
CA TYR A 488 -19.88 2.64 6.69
C TYR A 488 -18.35 2.53 6.62
N ARG A 489 -17.87 1.63 5.75
CA ARG A 489 -16.47 1.58 5.34
C ARG A 489 -16.46 1.50 3.83
N GLN A 490 -15.70 2.42 3.23
CA GLN A 490 -15.54 2.50 1.78
C GLN A 490 -15.21 1.13 1.17
N THR A 491 -15.96 0.77 0.12
CA THR A 491 -15.73 -0.47 -0.61
C THR A 491 -14.44 -0.41 -1.42
N ASP A 492 -13.56 -1.37 -1.20
CA ASP A 492 -12.40 -1.62 -2.05
C ASP A 492 -12.77 -2.69 -3.09
N LEU A 493 -12.64 -2.35 -4.37
CA LEU A 493 -12.97 -3.23 -5.50
C LEU A 493 -11.73 -3.91 -6.11
N TYR A 494 -10.53 -3.53 -5.67
CA TYR A 494 -9.32 -3.80 -6.44
C TYR A 494 -8.54 -4.98 -5.87
N HIS A 495 -8.22 -5.90 -6.77
CA HIS A 495 -7.36 -7.03 -6.49
C HIS A 495 -5.90 -6.63 -6.74
N LYS A 496 -5.02 -6.91 -5.78
CA LYS A 496 -3.60 -6.54 -5.86
C LYS A 496 -2.74 -7.81 -5.96
N SER A 497 -1.82 -7.86 -6.91
CA SER A 497 -0.89 -8.99 -7.07
C SER A 497 0.56 -8.51 -7.02
N ARG A 498 1.34 -9.02 -6.07
CA ARG A 498 2.77 -8.70 -5.92
C ARG A 498 3.62 -9.87 -6.39
N TYR A 499 4.61 -9.59 -7.21
CA TYR A 499 5.62 -10.54 -7.67
C TYR A 499 6.98 -10.09 -7.14
N LEU A 500 7.76 -11.01 -6.56
CA LEU A 500 9.08 -10.74 -6.01
C LEU A 500 10.03 -11.87 -6.41
N LEU A 501 11.13 -11.51 -7.07
CA LEU A 501 12.25 -12.42 -7.29
C LEU A 501 13.14 -12.41 -6.05
N ASN A 502 13.58 -13.59 -5.63
CA ASN A 502 14.47 -13.79 -4.49
C ASN A 502 15.75 -14.48 -4.96
N ALA A 503 16.89 -14.08 -4.41
CA ALA A 503 18.18 -14.74 -4.62
C ALA A 503 18.94 -14.82 -3.29
N GLY A 504 19.75 -15.85 -3.10
CA GLY A 504 20.56 -16.01 -1.89
C GLY A 504 21.73 -16.97 -2.08
N TYR A 505 22.68 -16.97 -1.14
CA TYR A 505 23.80 -17.88 -1.12
C TYR A 505 24.13 -18.32 0.31
N ASN A 506 24.42 -19.61 0.53
CA ASN A 506 25.07 -20.09 1.75
C ASN A 506 25.92 -21.33 1.46
N ASN A 507 26.81 -21.70 2.39
CA ASN A 507 27.76 -22.82 2.21
C ASN A 507 27.10 -24.21 2.13
N ASP A 508 25.85 -24.34 2.57
CA ASP A 508 25.13 -25.61 2.61
C ASP A 508 24.21 -25.82 1.39
N ASP A 509 23.49 -24.77 0.95
CA ASP A 509 22.57 -24.78 -0.19
C ASP A 509 23.17 -24.15 -1.47
N GLY A 510 24.32 -23.48 -1.41
CA GLY A 510 24.90 -22.76 -2.55
C GLY A 510 24.01 -21.63 -3.05
N ILE A 511 23.95 -21.41 -4.37
CA ILE A 511 23.09 -20.38 -4.98
C ILE A 511 21.63 -20.84 -4.92
N LEU A 512 20.77 -19.94 -4.43
CA LEU A 512 19.33 -20.07 -4.33
C LEU A 512 18.67 -19.04 -5.25
N LEU A 513 17.70 -19.45 -6.05
CA LEU A 513 16.80 -18.54 -6.76
C LEU A 513 15.35 -18.88 -6.44
N GLY A 514 14.50 -17.86 -6.33
CA GLY A 514 13.09 -18.07 -6.04
C GLY A 514 12.18 -16.98 -6.56
N LEU A 515 10.88 -17.31 -6.58
CA LEU A 515 9.79 -16.43 -6.94
C LEU A 515 8.75 -16.47 -5.83
N SER A 516 8.33 -15.30 -5.36
CA SER A 516 7.18 -15.15 -4.47
C SER A 516 6.07 -14.37 -5.15
N VAL A 517 4.85 -14.88 -5.06
CA VAL A 517 3.65 -14.26 -5.61
C VAL A 517 2.62 -14.09 -4.51
N LYS A 518 2.10 -12.88 -4.32
CA LYS A 518 1.08 -12.57 -3.31
C LYS A 518 -0.13 -11.90 -3.94
N TYR A 519 -1.27 -12.56 -3.89
CA TYR A 519 -2.57 -12.01 -4.26
C TYR A 519 -3.29 -11.49 -3.03
N MET A 520 -3.87 -10.29 -3.11
CA MET A 520 -4.66 -9.66 -2.06
C MET A 520 -6.02 -9.28 -2.63
N ASN A 521 -7.07 -9.82 -2.01
CA ASN A 521 -8.44 -9.66 -2.44
C ASN A 521 -9.20 -8.86 -1.38
N PRO A 522 -9.97 -7.84 -1.78
CA PRO A 522 -10.77 -7.07 -0.84
C PRO A 522 -11.95 -7.89 -0.31
N GLY A 523 -12.63 -7.39 0.73
CA GLY A 523 -13.81 -8.04 1.28
C GLY A 523 -14.70 -7.06 2.04
N PHE A 524 -15.99 -7.40 2.14
CA PHE A 524 -16.99 -6.55 2.82
C PHE A 524 -16.52 -6.13 4.22
N ARG A 525 -16.24 -4.84 4.37
CA ARG A 525 -15.76 -4.17 5.60
C ARG A 525 -14.51 -4.79 6.22
N LYS A 526 -13.69 -5.52 5.46
CA LYS A 526 -12.44 -6.12 5.91
C LYS A 526 -11.25 -5.24 5.53
N PHE A 527 -10.35 -5.01 6.49
CA PHE A 527 -9.13 -4.21 6.30
C PHE A 527 -7.91 -4.95 6.91
N PRO A 528 -6.73 -4.92 6.27
CA PRO A 528 -6.44 -4.27 4.97
C PRO A 528 -6.90 -5.09 3.75
N TYR A 529 -7.37 -6.32 3.94
CA TYR A 529 -7.86 -7.20 2.89
C TYR A 529 -8.93 -8.16 3.39
N GLY A 530 -9.72 -8.70 2.47
CA GLY A 530 -10.63 -9.82 2.72
C GLY A 530 -9.88 -11.14 2.85
N ASN A 531 -9.01 -11.44 1.89
CA ASN A 531 -8.08 -12.57 1.96
C ASN A 531 -6.76 -12.28 1.23
N THR A 532 -5.71 -13.01 1.58
CA THR A 532 -4.43 -13.03 0.84
C THR A 532 -3.97 -14.44 0.54
N GLN A 533 -3.40 -14.64 -0.65
CA GLN A 533 -2.82 -15.90 -1.09
C GLN A 533 -1.36 -15.65 -1.44
N SER A 534 -0.44 -16.18 -0.65
CA SER A 534 1.01 -16.01 -0.84
C SER A 534 1.63 -17.34 -1.21
N PHE A 535 2.34 -17.39 -2.33
CA PHE A 535 3.09 -18.52 -2.84
C PHE A 535 4.57 -18.15 -2.87
N SER A 536 5.44 -19.04 -2.44
CA SER A 536 6.88 -18.88 -2.54
C SER A 536 7.50 -20.18 -3.02
N PHE A 537 8.36 -20.06 -4.01
CA PHE A 537 9.10 -21.16 -4.58
C PHE A 537 10.58 -20.79 -4.60
N VAL A 538 11.43 -21.64 -4.05
CA VAL A 538 12.89 -21.45 -4.05
C VAL A 538 13.55 -22.75 -4.48
N HIS A 539 14.50 -22.64 -5.41
CA HIS A 539 15.35 -23.74 -5.86
C HIS A 539 16.79 -23.53 -5.41
N SER A 540 17.39 -24.58 -4.87
CA SER A 540 18.81 -24.68 -4.53
C SER A 540 19.56 -25.40 -5.63
N PHE A 541 20.46 -24.71 -6.32
CA PHE A 541 21.19 -25.30 -7.45
C PHE A 541 22.26 -26.31 -6.99
N SER A 542 22.81 -26.16 -5.79
CA SER A 542 23.84 -27.09 -5.28
C SER A 542 23.24 -28.37 -4.71
N THR A 543 22.06 -28.31 -4.08
CA THR A 543 21.41 -29.49 -3.48
C THR A 543 20.28 -30.06 -4.34
N GLN A 544 19.89 -29.37 -5.40
CA GLN A 544 18.72 -29.65 -6.24
C GLN A 544 17.41 -29.68 -5.44
N ALA A 545 17.40 -29.08 -4.24
CA ALA A 545 16.24 -29.05 -3.36
C ALA A 545 15.28 -27.94 -3.78
N PHE A 546 13.98 -28.21 -3.70
CA PHE A 546 12.95 -27.18 -3.82
C PHE A 546 12.26 -26.94 -2.48
N LYS A 547 12.00 -25.67 -2.21
CA LYS A 547 11.23 -25.21 -1.05
C LYS A 547 10.00 -24.48 -1.58
N PHE A 548 8.84 -25.10 -1.40
CA PHE A 548 7.54 -24.50 -1.68
C PHE A 548 6.87 -24.10 -0.38
N HIS A 549 6.34 -22.89 -0.34
CA HIS A 549 5.57 -22.38 0.78
C HIS A 549 4.31 -21.68 0.28
N TYR A 550 3.17 -22.03 0.86
CA TYR A 550 1.90 -21.37 0.64
C TYR A 550 1.35 -20.86 1.97
N THR A 551 0.91 -19.61 1.99
CA THR A 551 0.16 -19.00 3.10
C THR A 551 -1.12 -18.37 2.55
N GLY A 552 -2.25 -18.97 2.88
CA GLY A 552 -3.59 -18.40 2.71
C GLY A 552 -4.04 -17.74 4.01
N GLU A 553 -4.57 -16.52 3.93
CA GLU A 553 -5.16 -15.81 5.08
C GLU A 553 -6.54 -15.28 4.71
N TRP A 554 -7.54 -15.53 5.55
CA TRP A 554 -8.90 -14.99 5.42
C TRP A 554 -9.24 -14.20 6.67
N THR A 555 -9.42 -12.89 6.50
CA THR A 555 -9.67 -11.97 7.60
C THR A 555 -11.04 -12.23 8.21
N ARG A 556 -11.18 -12.33 9.54
CA ARG A 556 -12.46 -12.37 10.27
C ARG A 556 -13.49 -13.31 9.63
N ILE A 557 -13.21 -14.60 9.60
CA ILE A 557 -14.13 -15.62 9.04
C ILE A 557 -15.16 -16.09 10.08
N ILE A 558 -14.75 -16.17 11.36
CA ILE A 558 -15.61 -16.52 12.51
C ILE A 558 -15.41 -15.45 13.58
N GLY A 559 -16.39 -14.57 13.76
CA GLY A 559 -16.29 -13.44 14.69
C GLY A 559 -15.05 -12.57 14.42
N LYS A 560 -14.17 -12.45 15.41
CA LYS A 560 -12.89 -11.73 15.30
C LYS A 560 -11.72 -12.61 14.82
N ALA A 561 -11.92 -13.91 14.64
CA ALA A 561 -10.89 -14.86 14.24
C ALA A 561 -10.64 -14.82 12.72
N ASP A 562 -9.37 -14.67 12.35
CA ASP A 562 -8.90 -14.97 11.00
C ASP A 562 -8.76 -16.48 10.83
N PHE A 563 -8.89 -16.98 9.60
CA PHE A 563 -8.44 -18.32 9.24
C PHE A 563 -7.14 -18.22 8.46
N ILE A 564 -6.17 -19.06 8.79
CA ILE A 564 -4.88 -19.15 8.11
C ILE A 564 -4.65 -20.59 7.67
N LEU A 565 -4.07 -20.77 6.49
CA LEU A 565 -3.64 -22.06 5.97
C LEU A 565 -2.19 -21.94 5.56
N GLN A 566 -1.30 -22.60 6.29
CA GLN A 566 0.10 -22.72 5.91
C GLN A 566 0.36 -24.10 5.35
N ALA A 567 0.95 -24.16 4.16
CA ALA A 567 1.42 -25.40 3.57
C ALA A 567 2.89 -25.24 3.20
N SER A 568 3.70 -26.24 3.49
CA SER A 568 5.11 -26.26 3.06
C SER A 568 5.47 -27.62 2.50
N ALA A 569 6.28 -27.60 1.44
CA ALA A 569 6.88 -28.78 0.87
C ALA A 569 8.36 -28.51 0.66
N TYR A 570 9.20 -29.23 1.40
CA TYR A 570 10.64 -29.25 1.21
C TYR A 570 10.97 -30.54 0.48
N ALA A 571 10.93 -30.52 -0.86
CA ALA A 571 10.97 -31.74 -1.68
C ALA A 571 11.28 -31.44 -3.16
N PRO A 572 11.86 -32.40 -3.91
CA PRO A 572 12.64 -33.52 -3.40
C PRO A 572 13.92 -33.03 -2.70
N ASN A 573 14.58 -33.91 -1.96
CA ASN A 573 15.96 -33.75 -1.52
C ASN A 573 16.23 -32.57 -0.56
N ASN A 574 15.28 -32.20 0.31
CA ASN A 574 15.56 -31.25 1.38
C ASN A 574 16.77 -31.71 2.20
N THR A 575 17.71 -30.78 2.42
CA THR A 575 18.97 -31.05 3.09
C THR A 575 18.95 -30.51 4.52
N ARG A 576 19.29 -31.37 5.49
CA ARG A 576 19.53 -30.97 6.89
C ARG A 576 20.74 -31.71 7.45
N ASN A 577 21.65 -31.02 8.15
CA ASN A 577 22.76 -31.69 8.81
C ASN A 577 22.28 -32.49 10.04
N PHE A 578 22.87 -33.66 10.27
CA PHE A 578 22.66 -34.49 11.45
C PHE A 578 23.97 -35.20 11.81
N PHE A 579 24.49 -34.94 13.01
CA PHE A 579 25.76 -35.48 13.51
C PHE A 579 25.57 -36.54 14.60
N GLY A 580 24.32 -36.96 14.83
CA GLY A 580 23.93 -37.81 15.97
C GLY A 580 23.36 -36.98 17.12
N LEU A 581 22.78 -37.69 18.10
CA LEU A 581 22.24 -37.06 19.31
C LEU A 581 23.33 -36.78 20.35
N GLY A 582 23.20 -35.68 21.07
CA GLY A 582 23.99 -35.34 22.25
C GLY A 582 25.11 -34.31 22.02
N ASN A 583 25.68 -33.84 23.13
CA ASN A 583 26.75 -32.84 23.18
C ASN A 583 28.13 -33.44 22.84
N GLU A 584 28.23 -34.78 22.88
CA GLU A 584 29.42 -35.55 22.56
C GLU A 584 29.47 -36.06 21.12
N SER A 585 28.50 -35.69 20.27
CA SER A 585 28.49 -36.03 18.84
C SER A 585 29.77 -35.54 18.13
N ILE A 586 30.36 -36.42 17.33
CA ILE A 586 31.64 -36.19 16.67
C ILE A 586 31.42 -35.56 15.29
N TYR A 587 32.17 -34.49 15.00
CA TYR A 587 32.33 -33.96 13.65
C TYR A 587 33.79 -34.13 13.23
N ASP A 588 34.07 -35.25 12.58
CA ASP A 588 35.39 -35.57 12.05
C ASP A 588 35.57 -34.84 10.72
N ARG A 589 36.41 -33.81 10.72
CA ARG A 589 36.67 -32.98 9.53
C ARG A 589 37.87 -33.45 8.72
N GLU A 590 38.70 -34.30 9.32
CA GLU A 590 39.92 -34.78 8.71
C GLU A 590 39.61 -35.94 7.78
N SER A 591 38.72 -36.84 8.21
CA SER A 591 38.37 -38.03 7.43
C SER A 591 37.03 -37.92 6.67
N GLN A 592 36.09 -37.09 7.13
CA GLN A 592 34.74 -36.99 6.54
C GLN A 592 34.42 -35.59 6.00
N ALA A 593 33.94 -35.54 4.76
CA ALA A 593 33.38 -34.31 4.20
C ALA A 593 32.02 -33.99 4.83
N ILE A 594 31.63 -32.71 4.85
CA ILE A 594 30.32 -32.27 5.40
C ILE A 594 29.12 -33.00 4.76
N ARG A 595 29.25 -33.46 3.52
CA ARG A 595 28.23 -34.26 2.82
C ARG A 595 27.84 -35.52 3.59
N TYR A 596 28.78 -36.15 4.30
CA TYR A 596 28.54 -37.33 5.14
C TYR A 596 27.46 -37.06 6.18
N TYR A 597 27.46 -35.87 6.79
CA TYR A 597 26.51 -35.49 7.83
C TYR A 597 25.22 -34.84 7.29
N ARG A 598 25.08 -34.62 5.98
CA ARG A 598 23.90 -34.00 5.37
C ARG A 598 22.83 -35.06 5.09
N THR A 599 21.74 -35.09 5.82
CA THR A 599 20.60 -35.96 5.49
C THR A 599 19.75 -35.36 4.38
N ARG A 600 19.32 -36.19 3.40
CA ARG A 600 18.31 -35.82 2.38
C ARG A 600 16.95 -36.46 2.66
N PHE A 601 15.88 -35.68 2.64
CA PHE A 601 14.52 -36.21 2.78
C PHE A 601 13.52 -35.24 2.15
N SER A 602 12.26 -35.64 2.06
CA SER A 602 11.16 -34.75 1.73
C SER A 602 10.29 -34.55 2.96
N LEU A 603 9.86 -33.32 3.21
CA LEU A 603 8.98 -32.98 4.32
C LEU A 603 7.82 -32.12 3.82
N TYR A 604 6.60 -32.61 4.04
CA TYR A 604 5.37 -31.92 3.71
C TYR A 604 4.62 -31.59 4.99
N GLN A 605 4.06 -30.39 5.09
CA GLN A 605 3.34 -29.96 6.27
C GLN A 605 2.14 -29.08 5.89
N LEU A 606 1.02 -29.31 6.57
CA LEU A 606 -0.24 -28.58 6.39
C LEU A 606 -0.77 -28.14 7.76
N ASP A 607 -0.88 -26.83 7.96
CA ASP A 607 -1.26 -26.20 9.23
C ASP A 607 -2.43 -25.20 9.01
N PRO A 608 -3.68 -25.67 8.91
CA PRO A 608 -4.85 -24.80 9.04
C PRO A 608 -4.99 -24.33 10.49
N ALA A 609 -5.27 -23.05 10.72
CA ALA A 609 -5.48 -22.52 12.07
C ALA A 609 -6.45 -21.33 12.10
N LEU A 610 -7.05 -21.12 13.27
CA LEU A 610 -7.71 -19.88 13.61
C LEU A 610 -6.71 -18.96 14.30
N ARG A 611 -6.71 -17.67 13.94
CA ARG A 611 -5.79 -16.66 14.46
C ARG A 611 -6.55 -15.45 15.00
N TRP A 612 -6.18 -15.01 16.19
CA TRP A 612 -6.68 -13.81 16.86
C TRP A 612 -5.54 -12.83 17.10
N GLY A 613 -5.89 -11.54 17.18
CA GLY A 613 -4.91 -10.47 17.30
C GLY A 613 -4.26 -10.11 15.96
N ARG A 614 -3.84 -8.84 15.85
CA ARG A 614 -3.08 -8.30 14.73
C ARG A 614 -2.16 -7.21 15.28
N GLY A 615 -0.93 -7.13 14.76
CA GLY A 615 0.08 -6.20 15.26
C GLY A 615 0.91 -6.81 16.39
N LYS A 616 0.96 -6.15 17.55
CA LYS A 616 1.90 -6.48 18.62
C LYS A 616 1.67 -7.84 19.29
N GLN A 617 0.44 -8.35 19.30
CA GLN A 617 0.12 -9.64 19.92
C GLN A 617 -0.72 -10.47 18.97
N ILE A 618 -0.28 -11.70 18.72
CA ILE A 618 -0.93 -12.61 17.79
C ILE A 618 -0.97 -13.99 18.45
N PHE A 619 -2.14 -14.61 18.39
CA PHE A 619 -2.38 -15.96 18.88
C PHE A 619 -3.02 -16.79 17.76
N SER A 620 -2.59 -18.04 17.56
CA SER A 620 -3.28 -18.98 16.66
C SER A 620 -3.29 -20.40 17.19
N VAL A 621 -4.35 -21.14 16.88
CA VAL A 621 -4.47 -22.58 17.18
C VAL A 621 -5.13 -23.32 16.03
N GLY A 622 -4.67 -24.53 15.74
CA GLY A 622 -5.28 -25.37 14.72
C GLY A 622 -4.63 -26.74 14.59
N PRO A 623 -5.23 -27.65 13.81
CA PRO A 623 -4.63 -28.93 13.55
C PRO A 623 -3.42 -28.82 12.63
N SER A 624 -2.63 -29.89 12.62
CA SER A 624 -1.42 -29.98 11.81
C SER A 624 -1.25 -31.40 11.28
N LEU A 625 -0.87 -31.51 10.01
CA LEU A 625 -0.47 -32.75 9.37
C LEU A 625 0.98 -32.62 8.92
N GLN A 626 1.78 -33.65 9.15
CA GLN A 626 3.17 -33.72 8.69
C GLN A 626 3.44 -35.08 8.07
N TYR A 627 4.05 -35.07 6.88
CA TYR A 627 4.43 -36.26 6.15
C TYR A 627 5.92 -36.20 5.78
N TYR A 628 6.63 -37.25 6.12
CA TYR A 628 8.05 -37.42 5.90
C TYR A 628 8.30 -38.58 4.95
N HIS A 629 9.15 -38.34 3.95
CA HIS A 629 9.59 -39.33 2.97
C HIS A 629 11.12 -39.34 2.89
N PHE A 630 11.72 -40.52 2.96
CA PHE A 630 13.17 -40.68 2.92
C PHE A 630 13.66 -40.96 1.50
N ASN A 631 14.65 -40.21 1.03
CA ASN A 631 15.29 -40.51 -0.25
C ASN A 631 16.44 -41.50 -0.01
N ALA A 632 16.18 -42.80 -0.13
CA ALA A 632 17.15 -43.87 0.13
C ALA A 632 18.35 -43.86 -0.83
N ASP A 633 18.13 -43.65 -2.13
CA ASP A 633 19.15 -43.72 -3.18
C ASP A 633 20.29 -42.71 -2.97
N SER A 634 20.05 -41.67 -2.17
CA SER A 634 20.99 -40.57 -1.97
C SER A 634 21.84 -40.66 -0.68
N GLN A 635 21.78 -41.76 0.08
CA GLN A 635 22.25 -41.84 1.48
C GLN A 635 23.32 -42.88 1.78
N GLN A 636 23.65 -43.76 0.83
CA GLN A 636 24.50 -44.95 1.08
C GLN A 636 25.86 -44.60 1.75
N ASP A 637 26.40 -43.39 1.49
CA ASP A 637 27.67 -42.90 2.07
C ASP A 637 27.47 -41.79 3.13
N ARG A 638 26.38 -41.81 3.90
CA ARG A 638 26.05 -40.76 4.87
C ARG A 638 25.87 -41.31 6.28
N PHE A 639 26.15 -40.47 7.27
CA PHE A 639 25.99 -40.77 8.69
C PHE A 639 24.58 -41.30 9.01
N ILE A 640 23.55 -40.75 8.37
CA ILE A 640 22.16 -41.18 8.59
C ILE A 640 21.90 -42.66 8.21
N ALA A 641 22.74 -43.28 7.39
CA ALA A 641 22.65 -44.70 7.07
C ALA A 641 23.27 -45.60 8.16
N GLN A 642 24.03 -45.04 9.11
CA GLN A 642 24.66 -45.77 10.23
C GLN A 642 23.68 -45.88 11.40
N THR A 643 22.61 -46.66 11.24
CA THR A 643 21.45 -46.72 12.16
C THR A 643 21.82 -46.95 13.63
N ASP A 644 22.85 -47.75 13.89
CA ASP A 644 23.29 -48.09 15.25
C ASP A 644 23.95 -46.92 15.99
N GLN A 645 24.44 -45.91 15.24
CA GLN A 645 25.13 -44.73 15.79
C GLN A 645 24.20 -43.53 15.98
N LEU A 646 22.97 -43.57 15.47
CA LEU A 646 22.07 -42.41 15.51
C LEU A 646 21.48 -42.19 16.89
N HIS A 647 21.18 -43.30 17.58
CA HIS A 647 20.53 -43.34 18.90
C HIS A 647 19.19 -42.57 18.98
N THR A 648 18.53 -42.35 17.84
CA THR A 648 17.19 -41.73 17.78
C THR A 648 16.11 -42.79 17.95
N ALA A 649 14.91 -42.39 18.38
CA ALA A 649 13.80 -43.31 18.58
C ALA A 649 13.31 -43.97 17.29
N ASP A 650 13.66 -43.40 16.13
CA ASP A 650 13.31 -43.89 14.81
C ASP A 650 14.49 -44.49 14.03
N SER A 651 15.65 -44.72 14.66
CA SER A 651 16.88 -45.11 13.96
C SER A 651 16.73 -46.34 13.05
N LEU A 652 15.93 -47.32 13.46
CA LEU A 652 15.64 -48.55 12.70
C LEU A 652 14.56 -48.40 11.62
N THR A 653 13.90 -47.25 11.55
CA THR A 653 12.77 -46.99 10.64
C THR A 653 12.91 -45.67 9.90
N ILE A 654 14.11 -45.06 9.84
CA ILE A 654 14.36 -43.78 9.15
C ILE A 654 13.98 -43.82 7.67
N ASP A 655 14.13 -44.97 7.02
CA ASP A 655 13.78 -45.24 5.63
C ASP A 655 12.27 -45.38 5.39
N LYS A 656 11.49 -45.53 6.47
CA LYS A 656 10.03 -45.66 6.39
C LYS A 656 9.36 -44.30 6.39
N GLU A 657 8.29 -44.23 5.58
CA GLU A 657 7.33 -43.14 5.54
C GLU A 657 6.71 -42.90 6.92
N LYS A 658 6.63 -41.63 7.32
CA LYS A 658 6.03 -41.26 8.61
C LYS A 658 4.97 -40.20 8.41
N LEU A 659 3.80 -40.46 8.96
CA LEU A 659 2.65 -39.57 8.91
C LEU A 659 2.23 -39.20 10.32
N PHE A 660 2.09 -37.91 10.58
CA PHE A 660 1.69 -37.37 11.87
C PHE A 660 0.47 -36.47 11.73
N GLY A 661 -0.41 -36.53 12.72
CA GLY A 661 -1.55 -35.62 12.90
C GLY A 661 -1.56 -35.06 14.30
N GLY A 662 -1.82 -33.77 14.45
CA GLY A 662 -1.63 -33.08 15.72
C GLY A 662 -2.33 -31.75 15.84
N LEU A 663 -2.07 -31.06 16.94
CA LEU A 663 -2.50 -29.69 17.21
C LEU A 663 -1.28 -28.78 17.37
N LYS A 664 -1.39 -27.55 16.87
CA LYS A 664 -0.40 -26.48 17.04
C LYS A 664 -1.04 -25.25 17.64
N PHE A 665 -0.34 -24.67 18.60
CA PHE A 665 -0.60 -23.38 19.22
C PHE A 665 0.61 -22.48 18.95
N LYS A 666 0.36 -21.22 18.59
CA LYS A 666 1.40 -20.21 18.42
C LYS A 666 0.97 -18.91 19.08
N TYR A 667 1.87 -18.29 19.83
CA TYR A 667 1.69 -16.99 20.44
C TYR A 667 2.93 -16.13 20.20
N THR A 668 2.73 -14.91 19.69
CA THR A 668 3.81 -13.98 19.38
C THR A 668 3.50 -12.61 19.98
N ILE A 669 4.49 -12.01 20.64
CA ILE A 669 4.50 -10.59 21.02
C ILE A 669 5.64 -9.89 20.27
N ASP A 670 5.36 -8.81 19.56
CA ASP A 670 6.36 -7.96 18.92
C ASP A 670 6.17 -6.50 19.30
N SER A 671 7.05 -5.99 20.15
CA SER A 671 7.09 -4.59 20.58
C SER A 671 8.34 -3.86 20.11
N ARG A 672 9.09 -4.44 19.16
CA ARG A 672 10.28 -3.83 18.58
C ARG A 672 9.93 -2.51 17.91
N ASP A 673 10.80 -1.53 18.06
CA ASP A 673 10.68 -0.23 17.40
C ASP A 673 10.90 -0.30 15.88
N ASN A 674 11.74 -1.21 15.42
CA ASN A 674 11.99 -1.49 14.02
C ASN A 674 12.28 -2.98 13.80
N ILE A 675 11.71 -3.57 12.75
CA ILE A 675 11.85 -5.01 12.46
C ILE A 675 13.22 -5.35 11.86
N LEU A 676 13.79 -4.44 11.06
CA LEU A 676 15.07 -4.65 10.36
C LEU A 676 16.27 -4.24 11.22
N ILE A 677 16.14 -3.19 12.02
CA ILE A 677 17.19 -2.63 12.88
C ILE A 677 16.61 -2.35 14.28
N PRO A 678 16.27 -3.37 15.07
CA PRO A 678 15.68 -3.17 16.38
C PRO A 678 16.69 -2.52 17.33
N SER A 679 16.29 -1.40 17.96
CA SER A 679 17.09 -0.69 18.96
C SER A 679 16.44 -0.71 20.34
N SER A 680 15.13 -0.96 20.40
CA SER A 680 14.38 -1.06 21.65
C SER A 680 13.15 -1.96 21.50
N GLY A 681 12.71 -2.56 22.62
CA GLY A 681 11.51 -3.38 22.67
C GLY A 681 11.81 -4.86 22.93
N MET A 682 10.84 -5.72 22.64
CA MET A 682 10.91 -7.16 22.89
C MET A 682 10.23 -7.94 21.76
N PHE A 683 10.74 -9.13 21.46
CA PHE A 683 10.10 -10.11 20.61
C PHE A 683 9.99 -11.45 21.35
N LEU A 684 8.76 -11.92 21.60
CA LEU A 684 8.47 -13.21 22.21
C LEU A 684 7.79 -14.10 21.17
N ASP A 685 8.29 -15.30 20.95
CA ASP A 685 7.66 -16.31 20.09
C ASP A 685 7.57 -17.63 20.85
N VAL A 686 6.34 -18.14 21.00
CA VAL A 686 6.02 -19.37 21.72
C VAL A 686 5.19 -20.26 20.80
N GLY A 687 5.68 -21.46 20.52
CA GLY A 687 4.99 -22.49 19.76
C GLY A 687 4.85 -23.77 20.58
N ILE A 688 3.63 -24.29 20.70
CA ILE A 688 3.36 -25.59 21.32
C ILE A 688 2.77 -26.50 20.25
N GLN A 689 3.27 -27.72 20.14
CA GLN A 689 2.76 -28.71 19.22
C GLN A 689 2.66 -30.08 19.88
N GLY A 690 1.61 -30.84 19.55
CA GLY A 690 1.44 -32.22 19.97
C GLY A 690 1.03 -33.06 18.78
N TYR A 691 1.76 -34.14 18.50
CA TYR A 691 1.54 -35.02 17.37
C TYR A 691 1.31 -36.46 17.81
N LEU A 692 0.32 -37.07 17.16
CA LEU A 692 0.09 -38.51 17.15
C LEU A 692 0.67 -39.09 15.85
N GLY A 693 1.32 -40.24 15.96
CA GLY A 693 1.69 -41.04 14.79
C GLY A 693 0.43 -41.67 14.18
N LEU A 694 0.26 -41.49 12.86
CA LEU A 694 -0.88 -42.02 12.11
C LEU A 694 -0.54 -43.31 11.36
N ASN A 695 0.69 -43.83 11.53
CA ASN A 695 1.12 -45.12 11.00
C ASN A 695 2.10 -45.82 11.96
N ASN A 696 2.44 -47.08 11.68
CA ASN A 696 3.26 -47.93 12.55
C ASN A 696 4.72 -47.47 12.74
N TYR A 697 5.17 -46.47 11.97
CA TYR A 697 6.55 -45.98 11.99
C TYR A 697 6.67 -44.57 12.58
N ALA A 698 5.54 -43.96 12.94
CA ALA A 698 5.46 -42.64 13.55
C ALA A 698 5.13 -42.78 15.04
N ASN A 699 5.94 -42.17 15.90
CA ASN A 699 5.72 -42.17 17.35
C ASN A 699 5.05 -40.88 17.82
N ASN A 700 4.33 -40.94 18.95
CA ASN A 700 3.72 -39.76 19.54
C ASN A 700 4.77 -38.87 20.24
N PHE A 701 4.66 -37.56 20.07
CA PHE A 701 5.51 -36.59 20.75
C PHE A 701 4.83 -35.23 20.88
N GLY A 702 5.30 -34.40 21.81
CA GLY A 702 4.88 -33.02 21.96
C GLY A 702 6.07 -32.11 22.22
N GLN A 703 6.02 -30.87 21.76
CA GLN A 703 7.10 -29.90 21.85
C GLN A 703 6.61 -28.52 22.24
N LEU A 704 7.32 -27.89 23.17
CA LEU A 704 7.28 -26.46 23.42
C LEU A 704 8.56 -25.85 22.83
N ASN A 705 8.40 -24.92 21.90
CA ASN A 705 9.46 -24.07 21.38
C ASN A 705 9.21 -22.65 21.89
N ALA A 706 10.15 -22.05 22.58
CA ALA A 706 9.99 -20.70 23.10
C ALA A 706 11.27 -19.90 22.87
N SER A 707 11.13 -18.63 22.49
CA SER A 707 12.23 -17.68 22.45
C SER A 707 11.76 -16.28 22.83
N ALA A 708 12.61 -15.54 23.55
CA ALA A 708 12.40 -14.15 23.93
C ALA A 708 13.67 -13.35 23.63
N ALA A 709 13.53 -12.28 22.84
CA ALA A 709 14.58 -11.35 22.51
C ALA A 709 14.27 -9.97 23.07
N PHE A 710 15.26 -9.32 23.67
CA PHE A 710 15.17 -8.01 24.29
C PHE A 710 16.18 -7.06 23.66
N TYR A 711 15.75 -5.82 23.39
CA TYR A 711 16.60 -4.79 22.79
C TYR A 711 16.61 -3.56 23.67
N LYS A 712 17.82 -3.06 23.93
CA LYS A 712 18.02 -1.86 24.74
C LYS A 712 19.10 -0.98 24.14
N LYS A 713 18.69 0.17 23.62
CA LYS A 713 19.60 1.30 23.38
C LYS A 713 20.09 1.88 24.70
N LEU A 714 21.40 2.05 24.83
CA LEU A 714 22.06 2.60 26.02
C LEU A 714 22.18 4.12 25.97
N ASP A 715 21.99 4.72 24.80
CA ASP A 715 22.00 6.15 24.57
C ASP A 715 20.80 6.60 23.71
N LYS A 716 20.53 7.92 23.69
CA LYS A 716 19.38 8.48 22.97
C LYS A 716 19.45 8.28 21.45
N ARG A 717 20.66 8.22 20.87
CA ARG A 717 20.90 8.08 19.43
C ARG A 717 21.03 6.62 18.99
N ALA A 718 20.88 5.66 19.91
CA ALA A 718 21.07 4.24 19.67
C ALA A 718 22.44 3.92 19.05
N ASN A 719 23.48 4.65 19.47
CA ASN A 719 24.85 4.33 19.12
C ASN A 719 25.32 3.01 19.75
N PHE A 720 24.78 2.68 20.92
CA PHE A 720 25.07 1.43 21.62
C PHE A 720 23.76 0.69 21.87
N VAL A 721 23.61 -0.50 21.31
CA VAL A 721 22.45 -1.36 21.51
C VAL A 721 22.92 -2.71 22.03
N ILE A 722 22.32 -3.15 23.13
CA ILE A 722 22.43 -4.53 23.61
C ILE A 722 21.17 -5.27 23.17
N ALA A 723 21.37 -6.42 22.53
CA ALA A 723 20.32 -7.33 22.12
C ALA A 723 20.59 -8.71 22.71
N ASP A 724 19.66 -9.22 23.50
CA ASP A 724 19.82 -10.49 24.20
C ASP A 724 18.63 -11.41 23.91
N ARG A 725 18.90 -12.63 23.47
CA ARG A 725 17.87 -13.61 23.14
C ARG A 725 18.12 -14.93 23.84
N PHE A 726 17.08 -15.41 24.52
CA PHE A 726 17.02 -16.73 25.11
C PHE A 726 16.01 -17.57 24.34
N GLY A 727 16.28 -18.86 24.18
CA GLY A 727 15.28 -19.76 23.63
C GLY A 727 15.66 -21.22 23.79
N GLY A 728 14.71 -22.08 23.46
CA GLY A 728 14.89 -23.51 23.62
C GLY A 728 13.69 -24.32 23.17
N THR A 729 13.89 -25.63 23.18
CA THR A 729 12.87 -26.62 22.87
C THR A 729 12.78 -27.61 24.02
N LEU A 730 11.57 -27.87 24.51
CA LEU A 730 11.30 -28.98 25.41
C LEU A 730 10.48 -30.02 24.66
N THR A 731 10.95 -31.27 24.61
CA THR A 731 10.21 -32.36 23.97
C THR A 731 9.73 -33.39 25.00
N ALA A 732 8.51 -33.88 24.82
CA ALA A 732 7.96 -35.02 25.54
C ALA A 732 7.57 -36.11 24.52
N GLY A 733 7.68 -37.39 24.92
CA GLY A 733 7.41 -38.53 24.03
C GLY A 733 8.65 -38.97 23.23
N LYS A 734 8.43 -39.53 22.05
CA LYS A 734 9.47 -40.10 21.18
C LYS A 734 9.44 -39.39 19.82
N HIS A 735 10.28 -38.38 19.66
CA HIS A 735 10.39 -37.64 18.40
C HIS A 735 11.30 -38.37 17.38
N THR A 736 11.18 -38.02 16.10
CA THR A 736 12.11 -38.47 15.04
C THR A 736 13.39 -37.63 15.01
N PHE A 737 14.43 -38.07 14.29
CA PHE A 737 15.69 -37.31 14.19
C PHE A 737 15.49 -35.89 13.61
N TYR A 738 14.61 -35.73 12.61
CA TYR A 738 14.34 -34.42 11.99
C TYR A 738 13.37 -33.55 12.83
N GLN A 739 12.81 -34.09 13.91
CA GLN A 739 12.04 -33.36 14.91
C GLN A 739 12.86 -33.06 16.17
N SER A 740 14.14 -33.46 16.25
CA SER A 740 14.98 -33.21 17.43
C SER A 740 15.13 -31.71 17.73
N ALA A 741 15.42 -31.40 18.99
CA ALA A 741 15.81 -30.06 19.41
C ALA A 741 17.24 -29.77 18.93
N PHE A 742 17.39 -28.83 17.98
CA PHE A 742 18.68 -28.52 17.36
C PHE A 742 19.26 -27.19 17.84
N ILE A 743 20.59 -27.15 18.00
CA ILE A 743 21.37 -25.92 18.09
C ILE A 743 22.54 -25.93 17.10
N GLY A 744 22.98 -24.75 16.65
CA GLY A 744 24.10 -24.58 15.71
C GLY A 744 23.75 -23.71 14.50
N GLY A 745 24.73 -22.92 14.06
CA GLY A 745 24.61 -22.01 12.93
C GLY A 745 23.89 -20.71 13.26
N GLU A 746 23.50 -19.97 12.22
CA GLU A 746 22.93 -18.62 12.33
C GLU A 746 21.65 -18.57 13.18
N GLY A 747 20.89 -19.66 13.22
CA GLY A 747 19.66 -19.75 13.99
C GLY A 747 19.85 -19.63 15.50
N THR A 748 20.90 -20.21 16.10
CA THR A 748 20.98 -20.42 17.57
C THR A 748 22.38 -20.46 18.18
N LEU A 749 23.43 -20.90 17.48
CA LEU A 749 24.77 -20.98 18.04
C LEU A 749 25.82 -20.80 16.94
N LEU A 750 26.31 -19.57 16.80
CA LEU A 750 27.36 -19.21 15.84
C LEU A 750 28.70 -19.87 16.20
N GLY A 751 29.57 -20.03 15.21
CA GLY A 751 30.86 -20.74 15.37
C GLY A 751 30.74 -22.25 15.22
N PHE A 752 29.53 -22.74 14.93
CA PHE A 752 29.25 -24.14 14.60
C PHE A 752 28.43 -24.22 13.31
N ARG A 753 28.45 -25.39 12.66
CA ARG A 753 27.60 -25.71 11.50
C ARG A 753 26.11 -25.62 11.86
N GLN A 754 25.26 -25.38 10.87
CA GLN A 754 23.82 -25.41 11.07
C GLN A 754 23.38 -26.81 11.53
N TYR A 755 22.50 -26.89 12.55
CA TYR A 755 22.01 -28.14 13.13
C TYR A 755 23.12 -29.05 13.70
N ARG A 756 24.16 -28.46 14.29
CA ARG A 756 25.35 -29.19 14.76
C ARG A 756 25.06 -30.17 15.90
N PHE A 757 24.26 -29.77 16.88
CA PHE A 757 23.93 -30.60 18.03
C PHE A 757 22.42 -30.84 18.08
N ALA A 758 22.02 -32.07 18.37
CA ALA A 758 20.63 -32.52 18.39
C ALA A 758 20.32 -33.22 19.72
N GLY A 759 19.14 -33.01 20.30
CA GLY A 759 18.71 -33.71 21.51
C GLY A 759 17.19 -33.73 21.68
N ASP A 760 16.74 -34.27 22.81
CA ASP A 760 15.35 -34.22 23.27
C ASP A 760 14.96 -32.79 23.66
N HIS A 761 15.87 -32.09 24.34
CA HIS A 761 15.69 -30.70 24.76
C HIS A 761 16.84 -29.83 24.30
N SER A 762 16.61 -28.53 24.21
CA SER A 762 17.66 -27.54 23.95
C SER A 762 17.42 -26.24 24.68
N PHE A 763 18.52 -25.52 24.90
CA PHE A 763 18.53 -24.17 25.42
C PHE A 763 19.70 -23.44 24.77
N TYR A 764 19.49 -22.17 24.48
CA TYR A 764 20.52 -21.27 24.01
C TYR A 764 20.30 -19.86 24.54
N ASN A 765 21.39 -19.14 24.71
CA ASN A 765 21.42 -17.70 24.89
C ASN A 765 22.33 -17.07 23.83
N ASN A 766 21.90 -15.93 23.30
CA ASN A 766 22.61 -15.15 22.31
C ASN A 766 22.67 -13.72 22.80
N LEU A 767 23.86 -13.28 23.19
CA LEU A 767 24.14 -11.92 23.59
C LEU A 767 24.84 -11.20 22.43
N GLU A 768 24.29 -10.07 22.01
CA GLU A 768 24.82 -9.26 20.92
C GLU A 768 24.94 -7.80 21.35
N MET A 769 26.11 -7.21 21.14
CA MET A 769 26.35 -5.78 21.30
C MET A 769 26.56 -5.16 19.92
N ARG A 770 25.81 -4.09 19.64
CA ARG A 770 25.89 -3.33 18.40
C ARG A 770 26.41 -1.94 18.70
N VAL A 771 27.46 -1.54 17.99
CA VAL A 771 28.07 -0.21 18.10
C VAL A 771 27.94 0.47 16.76
N LYS A 772 27.10 1.49 16.69
CA LYS A 772 27.03 2.37 15.52
C LYS A 772 28.29 3.24 15.49
N LEU A 773 29.12 3.05 14.45
CA LEU A 773 30.36 3.79 14.29
C LEU A 773 30.12 5.13 13.59
N ALA A 774 29.29 5.11 12.56
CA ALA A 774 29.00 6.29 11.77
C ALA A 774 27.60 6.18 11.18
N ASP A 775 26.90 7.31 11.22
CA ASP A 775 25.89 7.60 10.22
C ASP A 775 26.63 8.14 9.00
N PHE A 776 26.48 7.51 7.86
CA PHE A 776 26.97 8.09 6.61
C PHE A 776 25.78 8.72 5.91
N VAL A 777 25.83 10.03 5.79
CA VAL A 777 25.01 10.77 4.83
C VAL A 777 25.77 10.70 3.51
N SER A 778 25.66 9.57 2.83
CA SER A 778 26.10 9.48 1.45
C SER A 778 24.95 9.90 0.56
N TYR A 779 25.30 10.66 -0.48
CA TYR A 779 24.41 10.90 -1.61
C TYR A 779 23.80 9.57 -2.06
N VAL A 780 24.57 8.53 -2.37
CA VAL A 780 24.01 7.33 -3.00
C VAL A 780 23.17 6.43 -2.10
N LEU A 781 23.31 6.44 -0.78
CA LEU A 781 22.40 5.76 0.15
C LEU A 781 22.76 6.30 1.55
N PRO A 782 21.83 6.87 2.32
CA PRO A 782 22.12 7.13 3.73
C PRO A 782 22.17 5.80 4.45
N GLY A 783 22.81 5.75 5.59
CA GLY A 783 22.69 4.58 6.43
C GLY A 783 23.59 4.65 7.62
N GLN A 784 23.68 3.51 8.28
CA GLN A 784 24.57 3.34 9.40
C GLN A 784 25.51 2.18 9.16
N LEU A 785 26.77 2.45 9.46
CA LEU A 785 27.83 1.45 9.55
C LEU A 785 28.10 1.22 11.03
N GLY A 786 28.25 -0.02 11.43
CA GLY A 786 28.62 -0.33 12.80
C GLY A 786 29.29 -1.67 12.96
N LEU A 787 29.68 -1.94 14.20
CA LEU A 787 30.25 -3.18 14.64
C LEU A 787 29.19 -4.02 15.35
N VAL A 788 29.32 -5.32 15.22
CA VAL A 788 28.62 -6.30 16.06
C VAL A 788 29.66 -7.14 16.78
N GLY A 789 29.50 -7.29 18.09
CA GLY A 789 30.16 -8.33 18.88
C GLY A 789 29.11 -9.24 19.50
N PHE A 790 29.39 -10.53 19.63
CA PHE A 790 28.45 -11.47 20.22
C PHE A 790 29.13 -12.57 21.03
N HIS A 791 28.37 -13.12 21.98
CA HIS A 791 28.67 -14.33 22.71
C HIS A 791 27.43 -15.22 22.71
N ASP A 792 27.57 -16.41 22.19
CA ASP A 792 26.54 -17.44 22.15
C ASP A 792 26.92 -18.58 23.08
N ILE A 793 25.91 -19.08 23.80
CA ILE A 793 26.01 -20.32 24.57
C ILE A 793 24.81 -21.20 24.28
N GLY A 794 25.02 -22.50 24.15
CA GLY A 794 23.94 -23.43 23.89
C GLY A 794 24.26 -24.85 24.31
N ARG A 795 23.20 -25.60 24.58
CA ARG A 795 23.29 -27.00 24.98
C ARG A 795 22.04 -27.77 24.55
N VAL A 796 22.23 -29.06 24.28
CA VAL A 796 21.14 -30.03 24.11
C VAL A 796 21.13 -31.03 25.26
N TRP A 797 20.01 -31.72 25.46
CA TRP A 797 19.92 -32.83 26.41
C TRP A 797 19.26 -34.01 25.72
N ARG A 798 19.80 -35.21 25.94
CA ARG A 798 19.13 -36.47 25.56
C ARG A 798 19.06 -37.40 26.77
N LYS A 799 18.07 -38.28 26.80
CA LYS A 799 17.97 -39.32 27.84
C LYS A 799 19.23 -40.17 27.89
N ASN A 800 19.67 -40.50 29.10
CA ASN A 800 20.80 -41.37 29.39
C ASN A 800 22.18 -40.87 28.88
N GLU A 801 22.32 -39.58 28.57
CA GLU A 801 23.64 -38.95 28.33
C GLU A 801 24.21 -38.37 29.62
N ASN A 802 25.47 -38.70 29.91
CA ASN A 802 26.26 -38.02 30.94
C ASN A 802 27.28 -37.09 30.27
N SER A 803 26.98 -35.80 30.20
CA SER A 803 27.88 -34.78 29.66
C SER A 803 27.62 -33.47 30.39
N ASP A 804 28.65 -32.74 30.84
CA ASP A 804 28.53 -31.40 31.42
C ASP A 804 28.90 -30.30 30.41
N ARG A 805 29.02 -30.67 29.13
CA ARG A 805 29.47 -29.76 28.09
C ARG A 805 28.42 -28.70 27.76
N TRP A 806 28.88 -27.45 27.74
CA TRP A 806 28.19 -26.33 27.12
C TRP A 806 28.98 -25.87 25.91
N HIS A 807 28.28 -25.54 24.83
CA HIS A 807 28.90 -25.09 23.60
C HIS A 807 28.86 -23.57 23.53
N GLN A 808 29.99 -22.97 23.17
CA GLN A 808 30.14 -21.52 23.12
C GLN A 808 30.70 -21.07 21.78
N GLY A 809 30.17 -19.98 21.27
CA GLY A 809 30.64 -19.28 20.10
C GLY A 809 30.86 -17.81 20.42
N VAL A 810 32.01 -17.26 20.04
CA VAL A 810 32.33 -15.83 20.24
C VAL A 810 32.78 -15.24 18.93
N GLY A 811 32.44 -13.99 18.69
CA GLY A 811 32.89 -13.33 17.47
C GLY A 811 32.34 -11.94 17.29
N GLY A 812 32.48 -11.46 16.06
CA GLY A 812 32.03 -10.15 15.69
C GLY A 812 32.29 -9.83 14.23
N GLY A 813 32.00 -8.59 13.87
CA GLY A 813 32.23 -8.09 12.53
C GLY A 813 31.50 -6.77 12.32
N PHE A 814 31.06 -6.55 11.09
CA PHE A 814 30.51 -5.27 10.66
C PHE A 814 29.08 -5.46 10.16
N TYR A 815 28.26 -4.43 10.37
CA TYR A 815 26.98 -4.31 9.72
C TYR A 815 26.88 -3.00 8.97
N PHE A 816 26.15 -3.04 7.86
CA PHE A 816 25.87 -1.93 6.99
C PHE A 816 24.37 -1.92 6.72
N ALA A 817 23.67 -0.88 7.17
CA ALA A 817 22.23 -0.78 7.03
C ALA A 817 21.86 0.42 6.16
N PRO A 818 21.79 0.24 4.84
CA PRO A 818 21.45 1.32 3.92
C PRO A 818 19.95 1.62 3.97
N ALA A 819 19.63 2.90 4.11
CA ALA A 819 18.30 3.49 4.11
C ALA A 819 17.31 2.89 5.11
N SER A 820 17.77 2.12 6.10
CA SER A 820 16.93 1.31 7.00
C SER A 820 15.96 0.37 6.25
N MET A 821 16.20 0.11 4.97
CA MET A 821 15.39 -0.75 4.09
C MET A 821 16.01 -2.14 3.93
N ALA A 822 17.33 -2.23 4.10
CA ALA A 822 18.08 -3.47 4.12
C ALA A 822 19.13 -3.41 5.24
N MET A 823 19.63 -4.57 5.67
CA MET A 823 20.70 -4.66 6.65
C MET A 823 21.65 -5.76 6.19
N ILE A 824 22.90 -5.46 5.89
CA ILE A 824 23.90 -6.44 5.52
C ILE A 824 24.85 -6.60 6.70
N ARG A 825 25.09 -7.83 7.17
CA ARG A 825 26.13 -8.11 8.16
C ARG A 825 27.13 -9.11 7.64
N VAL A 826 28.40 -8.84 7.95
CA VAL A 826 29.53 -9.74 7.71
C VAL A 826 30.20 -9.97 9.06
N ILE A 827 30.11 -11.19 9.57
CA ILE A 827 30.64 -11.56 10.87
C ILE A 827 31.43 -12.85 10.79
N ALA A 828 32.40 -13.01 11.70
CA ALA A 828 33.13 -14.26 11.89
C ALA A 828 32.94 -14.73 13.34
N ALA A 829 32.69 -16.03 13.50
CA ALA A 829 32.50 -16.66 14.79
C ALA A 829 33.55 -17.74 15.01
N HIS A 830 34.10 -17.79 16.21
CA HIS A 830 35.05 -18.79 16.65
C HIS A 830 34.42 -19.70 17.73
N SER A 831 34.71 -20.99 17.65
CA SER A 831 34.40 -21.97 18.68
C SER A 831 35.54 -22.98 18.82
N LYS A 832 35.38 -24.01 19.66
CA LYS A 832 36.29 -25.18 19.69
C LYS A 832 36.43 -25.88 18.33
N GLU A 833 35.49 -25.61 17.44
CA GLU A 833 35.37 -26.16 16.10
C GLU A 833 35.88 -25.16 15.03
N GLY A 834 36.62 -24.11 15.43
CA GLY A 834 37.30 -23.18 14.53
C GLY A 834 36.45 -21.99 14.08
N TRP A 835 36.89 -21.33 13.01
CA TRP A 835 36.30 -20.10 12.49
C TRP A 835 35.24 -20.35 11.41
N TYR A 836 34.13 -19.61 11.52
CA TYR A 836 33.01 -19.64 10.59
C TYR A 836 32.60 -18.22 10.17
N PRO A 837 32.69 -17.87 8.87
CA PRO A 837 32.15 -16.62 8.36
C PRO A 837 30.65 -16.71 8.06
N TYR A 838 29.93 -15.60 8.24
CA TYR A 838 28.51 -15.46 7.93
C TYR A 838 28.24 -14.14 7.22
N LEU A 839 27.40 -14.20 6.18
CA LEU A 839 26.85 -13.05 5.45
C LEU A 839 25.32 -13.15 5.48
N ALA A 840 24.63 -12.11 5.97
CA ALA A 840 23.18 -12.11 6.06
C ALA A 840 22.57 -10.74 5.77
N LEU A 841 21.30 -10.73 5.34
CA LEU A 841 20.53 -9.53 4.97
C LEU A 841 19.57 -9.03 6.08
N ASN A 842 19.75 -9.54 7.31
CA ASN A 842 18.96 -9.22 8.49
C ASN A 842 19.75 -9.47 9.78
N PHE A 843 19.37 -8.77 10.87
CA PHE A 843 19.90 -9.13 12.18
C PHE A 843 19.32 -10.48 12.58
N ARG A 844 20.02 -11.17 13.46
CA ARG A 844 19.70 -12.55 13.80
C ARG A 844 18.34 -12.72 14.49
N TYR A 845 17.93 -11.70 15.25
CA TYR A 845 16.64 -11.62 15.92
C TYR A 845 16.23 -10.16 16.01
#